data_AF-A0AA87YBL2-F1
#
_entry.id   AF-A0AA87YBL2-F1
#
_cell.length_a   1.000
_cell.length_b   1.000
_cell.length_c   1.000
_cell.angle_alpha   90.00
_cell.angle_beta   90.00
_cell.angle_gamma   90.00
#
_symmetry.space_group_name_H-M   'P 1'
#
loop_
_entity.id
_entity.type
_entity.pdbx_description
1 polymer ?
#
loop_
_entity_poly.entity_id
_entity_poly.type
_entity_poly.pdbx_seq_one_letter_code
_entity_poly.pdbx_strand_id
1 'polypeptide(L)'
;MARASAEGPAQQHGTVKVTVRDRASSIPLVGAAMRLYQGMDPQGIVLQTSGEAHLVNWDPTLHRKMKVDRTGAHGIVTFTNLDPGVHFVLFDHVTPFAGNQPIVATVKVDQGGLHELFFDLDIDPEMHLSFEAPGQSTRTDGAYVGKRAIVDVVFRGLDKAVGNDVVLEVDDIWQPRAGQAYSAAQLIRKPGRYRFSGDLVFARRSGVIVSTPGILAVPAVPGGGDGARLALSSTFDAEERTPQPISGNIGVSLSRTETEATPDLALWTLIRNSTEALSFNNYMDFLDQLFCQPAGENGVVPFERARFGAKTAAYQTLKAQRALPFTDSEAYRVLKAATEAFVMVNCGVLRAPFAFDPVNDNAYLDRRDIPANGSLEDALVQDYLESVGGAKMLPYLAVIRRKLPDVPVLVPSRNEEAELCFGIIQDRLTNPCLIELIWNYWQEEGMLVQTMNAITQRFQNLRGPSVTDPLANTEIDMLRPLNNLLWGYTQDEQHRLTVVRRNYEYDHHYGIRLDGKAVRGMRPADSRSKFLEAFHHLLRLLTTFYRQDDDTTVKADAFPILNALKEVHLILSQGAHNQYGDLPSTARIEMLMQQWLLARPEFREFLPTRVMVAYPEPWMDRVDAMKRLQTWSDTSVMHFRNLAIFGEQLLLSVRFGHWSDVYEATQAFNWARFWRPQAQGYIHAYRAATGVDLSVDSGNPAGEATLPSVLLRQRLAQQQRSA
;
A
#
# COMPACT_ATOMS: atom_id res chain seq x y z
N MET A 1 4.92 33.64 -110.33
CA MET A 1 4.06 34.50 -109.49
C MET A 1 3.30 33.56 -108.56
N ALA A 2 3.36 33.61 -107.23
CA ALA A 2 3.57 34.73 -106.34
C ALA A 2 4.23 34.28 -105.02
N ARG A 3 5.24 35.06 -104.61
CA ARG A 3 5.77 35.34 -103.25
C ARG A 3 5.55 34.27 -102.16
N ALA A 4 6.58 33.45 -101.95
CA ALA A 4 6.86 32.84 -100.65
C ALA A 4 7.53 33.88 -99.75
N SER A 5 6.79 34.30 -98.74
CA SER A 5 7.17 35.28 -97.72
C SER A 5 8.23 34.69 -96.80
N ALA A 6 9.25 35.48 -96.48
CA ALA A 6 10.34 35.10 -95.59
C ALA A 6 9.83 34.70 -94.19
N GLU A 7 10.12 33.47 -93.76
CA GLU A 7 10.06 33.06 -92.37
C GLU A 7 11.11 33.86 -91.59
N GLY A 8 10.66 34.68 -90.63
CA GLY A 8 11.54 35.31 -89.65
C GLY A 8 12.25 34.23 -88.80
N PRO A 9 13.41 34.54 -88.19
CA PRO A 9 14.16 33.54 -87.43
C PRO A 9 13.27 32.95 -86.35
N ALA A 10 13.17 31.62 -86.30
CA ALA A 10 12.51 30.89 -85.24
C ALA A 10 13.03 31.41 -83.90
N GLN A 11 12.16 32.05 -83.10
CA GLN A 11 12.51 32.56 -81.78
C GLN A 11 12.97 31.37 -80.93
N GLN A 12 14.28 31.25 -80.74
CA GLN A 12 14.87 30.21 -79.90
C GLN A 12 14.64 30.60 -78.44
N HIS A 13 13.59 30.03 -77.85
CA HIS A 13 13.28 30.22 -76.44
C HIS A 13 14.24 29.40 -75.56
N GLY A 14 14.57 29.94 -74.38
CA GLY A 14 15.40 29.26 -73.40
C GLY A 14 14.61 28.24 -72.56
N THR A 15 15.36 27.39 -71.84
CA THR A 15 14.81 26.37 -70.94
C THR A 15 15.52 26.44 -69.58
N VAL A 16 14.76 26.40 -68.49
CA VAL A 16 15.27 26.32 -67.12
C VAL A 16 14.86 25.00 -66.50
N LYS A 17 15.84 24.19 -66.11
CA LYS A 17 15.64 22.94 -65.38
C LYS A 17 15.95 23.17 -63.90
N VAL A 18 14.98 22.91 -63.04
CA VAL A 18 15.10 23.10 -61.59
C VAL A 18 15.12 21.73 -60.91
N THR A 19 16.10 21.51 -60.06
CA THR A 19 16.24 20.30 -59.24
C THR A 19 16.08 20.68 -57.77
N VAL A 20 15.18 20.02 -57.05
CA VAL A 20 14.92 20.24 -55.63
C VAL A 20 15.27 18.98 -54.85
N ARG A 21 16.14 19.10 -53.85
CA ARG A 21 16.59 17.98 -53.02
C ARG A 21 16.98 18.46 -51.63
N ASP A 22 17.02 17.52 -50.68
CA ASP A 22 17.66 17.76 -49.39
C ASP A 22 19.18 17.84 -49.56
N ARG A 23 19.80 18.80 -48.87
CA ARG A 23 21.23 19.11 -48.97
C ARG A 23 22.09 17.99 -48.38
N ALA A 24 21.67 17.41 -47.25
CA ALA A 24 22.46 16.43 -46.51
C ALA A 24 22.39 15.04 -47.16
N SER A 25 21.18 14.55 -47.44
CA SER A 25 20.94 13.22 -47.99
C SER A 25 20.94 13.15 -49.51
N SER A 26 20.87 14.30 -50.20
CA SER A 26 20.66 14.39 -51.67
C SER A 26 19.36 13.73 -52.17
N ILE A 27 18.43 13.39 -51.26
CA ILE A 27 17.14 12.79 -51.63
C ILE A 27 16.28 13.86 -52.33
N PRO A 28 15.71 13.56 -53.51
CA PRO A 28 14.89 14.51 -54.24
C PRO A 28 13.55 14.78 -53.54
N LEU A 29 13.07 16.02 -53.60
CA LEU A 29 11.71 16.36 -53.17
C LEU A 29 10.74 16.17 -54.34
N VAL A 30 9.82 15.22 -54.21
CA VAL A 30 8.82 14.90 -55.24
C VAL A 30 7.54 15.70 -55.02
N GLY A 31 6.94 16.22 -56.08
CA GLY A 31 5.67 16.95 -56.02
C GLY A 31 5.77 18.39 -55.49
N ALA A 32 6.99 18.92 -55.32
CA ALA A 32 7.21 20.29 -54.88
C ALA A 32 6.76 21.30 -55.93
N ALA A 33 5.89 22.25 -55.54
CA ALA A 33 5.43 23.32 -56.39
C ALA A 33 6.48 24.43 -56.52
N MET A 34 6.84 24.74 -57.77
CA MET A 34 7.75 25.80 -58.15
C MET A 34 7.00 26.86 -58.94
N ARG A 35 7.15 28.14 -58.57
CA ARG A 35 6.56 29.28 -59.30
C ARG A 35 7.65 30.04 -60.04
N LEU A 36 7.47 30.20 -61.35
CA LEU A 36 8.36 30.98 -62.20
C LEU A 36 7.81 32.39 -62.41
N TYR A 37 8.69 33.37 -62.26
CA TYR A 37 8.43 34.79 -62.51
C TYR A 37 9.44 35.34 -63.51
N GLN A 38 8.99 36.21 -64.40
CA GLN A 38 9.86 37.02 -65.25
C GLN A 38 10.28 38.26 -64.47
N GLY A 39 11.58 38.49 -64.37
CA GLY A 39 12.16 39.62 -63.66
C GLY A 39 11.84 40.93 -64.38
N MET A 40 11.17 41.82 -63.67
CA MET A 40 10.82 43.17 -64.11
C MET A 40 11.39 44.20 -63.15
N ASP A 41 11.73 45.37 -63.64
CA ASP A 41 11.96 46.55 -62.82
C ASP A 41 10.62 47.21 -62.41
N PRO A 42 10.61 48.16 -61.45
CA PRO A 42 9.39 48.87 -61.03
C PRO A 42 8.68 49.64 -62.16
N GLN A 43 9.34 49.87 -63.29
CA GLN A 43 8.81 50.54 -64.48
C GLN A 43 8.23 49.55 -65.50
N GLY A 44 8.28 48.23 -65.22
CA GLY A 44 7.73 47.16 -66.04
C GLY A 44 8.64 46.68 -67.16
N ILE A 45 9.93 47.01 -67.14
CA ILE A 45 10.93 46.61 -68.14
C ILE A 45 11.62 45.31 -67.68
N VAL A 46 11.86 44.40 -68.62
CA VAL A 46 12.52 43.11 -68.36
C VAL A 46 13.96 43.31 -67.90
N LEU A 47 14.30 42.71 -66.76
CA LEU A 47 15.66 42.74 -66.19
C LEU A 47 16.63 41.95 -67.09
N GLN A 48 17.77 42.58 -67.41
CA GLN A 48 18.81 42.02 -68.30
C GLN A 48 20.08 41.55 -67.56
N THR A 49 20.21 41.87 -66.27
CA THR A 49 21.36 41.50 -65.44
C THR A 49 20.88 40.77 -64.19
N SER A 50 21.44 39.58 -63.94
CA SER A 50 21.18 38.79 -62.73
C SER A 50 22.23 39.09 -61.67
N GLY A 51 21.82 39.18 -60.41
CA GLY A 51 22.72 39.34 -59.27
C GLY A 51 22.01 39.11 -57.94
N GLU A 52 22.75 38.72 -56.91
CA GLU A 52 22.20 38.43 -55.57
C GLU A 52 21.48 39.63 -54.93
N ALA A 53 21.85 40.86 -55.32
CA ALA A 53 21.19 42.08 -54.88
C ALA A 53 19.68 42.11 -55.21
N HIS A 54 19.23 41.39 -56.25
CA HIS A 54 17.81 41.28 -56.61
C HIS A 54 17.02 40.29 -55.72
N LEU A 55 17.71 39.45 -54.95
CA LEU A 55 17.09 38.50 -54.02
C LEU A 55 16.89 39.12 -52.62
N VAL A 56 17.63 40.17 -52.30
CA VAL A 56 17.48 40.92 -51.04
C VAL A 56 16.16 41.69 -51.07
N ASN A 57 15.24 41.39 -50.15
CA ASN A 57 13.88 41.93 -50.09
C ASN A 57 13.03 41.66 -51.36
N TRP A 58 13.24 40.51 -51.99
CA TRP A 58 12.47 40.10 -53.17
C TRP A 58 10.96 40.09 -52.90
N ASP A 59 10.19 40.77 -53.76
CA ASP A 59 8.73 40.84 -53.69
C ASP A 59 8.12 40.25 -54.97
N PRO A 60 7.29 39.19 -54.88
CA PRO A 60 6.66 38.58 -56.05
C PRO A 60 5.72 39.52 -56.81
N THR A 61 5.20 40.59 -56.19
CA THR A 61 4.25 41.53 -56.81
C THR A 61 4.90 42.44 -57.85
N LEU A 62 6.21 42.66 -57.76
CA LEU A 62 6.99 43.47 -58.70
C LEU A 62 7.35 42.71 -59.99
N HIS A 63 7.03 41.43 -60.07
CA HIS A 63 7.44 40.56 -61.17
C HIS A 63 6.24 39.89 -61.84
N ARG A 64 6.38 39.58 -63.13
CA ARG A 64 5.30 38.93 -63.89
C ARG A 64 5.31 37.43 -63.63
N LYS A 65 4.29 36.92 -62.94
CA LYS A 65 4.10 35.47 -62.77
C LYS A 65 3.88 34.79 -64.12
N MET A 66 4.65 33.74 -64.41
CA MET A 66 4.60 33.01 -65.67
C MET A 66 3.90 31.66 -65.54
N LYS A 67 4.49 30.73 -64.79
CA LYS A 67 4.03 29.34 -64.69
C LYS A 67 4.18 28.83 -63.26
N VAL A 68 3.32 27.88 -62.90
CA VAL A 68 3.49 27.06 -61.69
C VAL A 68 3.52 25.62 -62.15
N ASP A 69 4.52 24.87 -61.71
CA ASP A 69 4.68 23.47 -62.08
C ASP A 69 5.27 22.69 -60.91
N ARG A 70 5.21 21.35 -60.94
CA ARG A 70 5.64 20.50 -59.81
C ARG A 70 6.82 19.61 -60.19
N THR A 71 7.67 19.31 -59.21
CA THR A 71 8.76 18.37 -59.40
C THR A 71 8.25 16.94 -59.64
N GLY A 72 8.85 16.25 -60.60
CA GLY A 72 8.59 14.85 -60.88
C GLY A 72 9.29 13.89 -59.91
N ALA A 73 9.31 12.59 -60.25
CA ALA A 73 9.87 11.52 -59.41
C ALA A 73 11.36 11.68 -59.05
N HIS A 74 12.10 12.47 -59.83
CA HIS A 74 13.52 12.77 -59.58
C HIS A 74 13.75 14.14 -58.92
N GLY A 75 12.70 14.79 -58.43
CA GLY A 75 12.80 16.14 -57.86
C GLY A 75 13.06 17.22 -58.90
N ILE A 76 12.82 16.94 -60.19
CA ILE A 76 13.13 17.83 -61.31
C ILE A 76 11.85 18.38 -61.92
N VAL A 77 11.86 19.68 -62.24
CA VAL A 77 10.85 20.35 -63.06
C VAL A 77 11.52 21.21 -64.13
N THR A 78 10.99 21.20 -65.35
CA THR A 78 11.59 21.93 -66.48
C THR A 78 10.60 22.95 -67.04
N PHE A 79 11.02 24.21 -67.08
CA PHE A 79 10.29 25.31 -67.70
C PHE A 79 10.87 25.58 -69.09
N THR A 80 10.10 25.30 -70.14
CA THR A 80 10.48 25.54 -71.54
C THR A 80 9.77 26.79 -72.08
N ASN A 81 10.19 27.26 -73.26
CA ASN A 81 9.59 28.41 -73.96
C ASN A 81 9.72 29.74 -73.20
N LEU A 82 10.89 29.98 -72.59
CA LEU A 82 11.16 31.22 -71.85
C LEU A 82 11.80 32.28 -72.75
N ASP A 83 11.33 33.52 -72.61
CA ASP A 83 11.94 34.67 -73.29
C ASP A 83 13.30 34.99 -72.67
N PRO A 84 14.27 35.54 -73.44
CA PRO A 84 15.56 35.92 -72.88
C PRO A 84 15.44 37.02 -71.80
N GLY A 85 16.11 36.83 -70.67
CA GLY A 85 16.06 37.75 -69.53
C GLY A 85 16.18 37.06 -68.17
N VAL A 86 16.16 37.85 -67.10
CA VAL A 86 16.23 37.32 -65.73
C VAL A 86 14.91 36.71 -65.31
N HIS A 87 14.95 35.51 -64.74
CA HIS A 87 13.81 34.80 -64.19
C HIS A 87 14.05 34.48 -62.72
N PHE A 88 12.98 34.52 -61.93
CA PHE A 88 12.99 34.08 -60.53
C PHE A 88 12.16 32.81 -60.38
N VAL A 89 12.70 31.85 -59.65
CA VAL A 89 12.01 30.61 -59.29
C VAL A 89 11.79 30.62 -57.79
N LEU A 90 10.53 30.54 -57.36
CA LEU A 90 10.13 30.46 -55.96
C LEU A 90 9.73 29.01 -55.60
N PHE A 91 10.25 28.51 -54.49
CA PHE A 91 9.81 27.27 -53.86
C PHE A 91 8.65 27.55 -52.89
N ASP A 92 7.49 26.92 -53.14
CA ASP A 92 6.24 27.22 -52.46
C ASP A 92 6.05 26.49 -51.12
N HIS A 93 6.91 25.58 -50.67
CA HIS A 93 6.66 24.76 -49.47
C HIS A 93 7.41 25.25 -48.23
N VAL A 94 6.88 24.91 -47.05
CA VAL A 94 7.55 25.15 -45.76
C VAL A 94 8.71 24.16 -45.62
N THR A 95 9.81 24.62 -45.03
CA THR A 95 10.96 23.76 -44.67
C THR A 95 11.24 23.90 -43.18
N PRO A 96 11.83 22.90 -42.51
CA PRO A 96 12.09 22.95 -41.06
C PRO A 96 12.94 24.15 -40.61
N PHE A 97 13.91 24.59 -41.41
CA PHE A 97 14.92 25.59 -41.01
C PHE A 97 14.70 26.99 -41.61
N ALA A 98 14.16 27.10 -42.82
CA ALA A 98 13.74 28.38 -43.37
C ALA A 98 12.27 28.61 -43.00
N GLY A 99 12.02 29.46 -42.00
CA GLY A 99 10.68 29.79 -41.49
C GLY A 99 9.72 30.36 -42.55
N ASN A 100 9.00 31.45 -42.27
CA ASN A 100 8.04 32.02 -43.25
C ASN A 100 8.69 32.78 -44.42
N GLN A 101 10.02 32.76 -44.56
CA GLN A 101 10.74 33.48 -45.61
C GLN A 101 10.69 32.71 -46.96
N PRO A 102 10.31 33.36 -48.07
CA PRO A 102 10.27 32.74 -49.40
C PRO A 102 11.67 32.26 -49.84
N ILE A 103 11.78 31.01 -50.30
CA ILE A 103 13.05 30.48 -50.86
C ILE A 103 13.01 30.71 -52.37
N VAL A 104 13.87 31.62 -52.84
CA VAL A 104 13.86 32.09 -54.24
C VAL A 104 15.27 32.01 -54.81
N ALA A 105 15.37 31.55 -56.06
CA ALA A 105 16.59 31.59 -56.86
C ALA A 105 16.39 32.43 -58.12
N THR A 106 17.47 33.00 -58.65
CA THR A 106 17.46 33.78 -59.89
C THR A 106 18.32 33.11 -60.96
N VAL A 107 17.90 33.20 -62.22
CA VAL A 107 18.65 32.72 -63.37
C VAL A 107 18.48 33.67 -64.54
N LYS A 108 19.57 34.01 -65.23
CA LYS A 108 19.51 34.73 -66.50
C LYS A 108 19.39 33.73 -67.64
N VAL A 109 18.29 33.80 -68.37
CA VAL A 109 18.01 32.91 -69.50
C VAL A 109 18.49 33.58 -70.79
N ASP A 110 19.49 32.97 -71.42
CA ASP A 110 19.96 33.35 -72.76
C ASP A 110 19.16 32.67 -73.88
N GLN A 111 19.18 33.26 -75.08
CA GLN A 111 18.49 32.72 -76.27
C GLN A 111 18.93 31.27 -76.56
N GLY A 112 17.96 30.35 -76.65
CA GLY A 112 18.18 28.92 -76.94
C GLY A 112 18.96 28.12 -75.88
N GLY A 113 19.31 28.70 -74.72
CA GLY A 113 20.13 28.05 -73.70
C GLY A 113 19.33 27.15 -72.74
N LEU A 114 19.98 26.07 -72.26
CA LEU A 114 19.52 25.26 -71.13
C LEU A 114 20.27 25.71 -69.86
N HIS A 115 19.52 26.14 -68.85
CA HIS A 115 20.06 26.59 -67.58
C HIS A 115 19.57 25.70 -66.44
N GLU A 116 20.47 25.34 -65.52
CA GLU A 116 20.14 24.49 -64.37
C GLU A 116 20.15 25.29 -63.07
N LEU A 117 19.12 25.09 -62.25
CA LEU A 117 19.00 25.65 -60.90
C LEU A 117 18.84 24.51 -59.89
N PHE A 118 19.57 24.61 -58.78
CA PHE A 118 19.51 23.65 -57.68
C PHE A 118 18.97 24.33 -56.43
N PHE A 119 17.91 23.75 -55.86
CA PHE A 119 17.40 24.07 -54.54
C PHE A 119 17.87 22.97 -53.59
N ASP A 120 19.02 23.19 -52.97
CA ASP A 120 19.58 22.34 -51.92
C ASP A 120 19.03 22.81 -50.57
N LEU A 121 17.94 22.17 -50.13
CA LEU A 121 17.22 22.53 -48.91
C LEU A 121 17.88 21.87 -47.71
N ASP A 122 18.15 22.63 -46.64
CA ASP A 122 18.69 22.08 -45.40
C ASP A 122 17.53 21.45 -44.62
N ILE A 123 17.22 20.16 -44.85
CA ILE A 123 16.16 19.44 -44.12
C ILE A 123 16.80 18.47 -43.12
N ASP A 124 17.88 17.77 -43.49
CA ASP A 124 18.69 16.85 -42.67
C ASP A 124 17.88 15.95 -41.69
N PRO A 125 17.01 15.05 -42.21
CA PRO A 125 16.25 14.12 -41.37
C PRO A 125 17.09 12.90 -40.96
N GLU A 126 17.17 12.63 -39.66
CA GLU A 126 17.76 11.44 -39.05
C GLU A 126 16.68 10.46 -38.59
N MET A 127 16.83 9.18 -38.93
CA MET A 127 15.96 8.11 -38.46
C MET A 127 16.63 7.31 -37.34
N HIS A 128 16.02 7.28 -36.16
CA HIS A 128 16.46 6.46 -35.04
C HIS A 128 15.56 5.24 -34.87
N LEU A 129 16.17 4.05 -34.94
CA LEU A 129 15.51 2.77 -34.69
C LEU A 129 15.75 2.30 -33.27
N SER A 130 14.68 1.89 -32.57
CA SER A 130 14.75 1.29 -31.24
C SER A 130 13.69 0.21 -31.04
N PHE A 131 13.84 -0.63 -30.01
CA PHE A 131 12.97 -1.78 -29.77
C PHE A 131 12.44 -1.82 -28.34
N GLU A 132 11.13 -2.01 -28.21
CA GLU A 132 10.39 -2.02 -26.94
C GLU A 132 9.77 -3.41 -26.69
N ALA A 133 9.87 -3.92 -25.47
CA ALA A 133 9.21 -5.17 -25.08
C ALA A 133 7.72 -4.92 -24.76
N PRO A 134 6.82 -5.89 -25.02
CA PRO A 134 5.40 -5.73 -24.68
C PRO A 134 5.23 -5.40 -23.18
N GLY A 135 4.58 -4.28 -22.86
CA GLY A 135 4.28 -3.88 -21.48
C GLY A 135 5.42 -3.19 -20.72
N GLN A 136 6.58 -2.94 -21.35
CA GLN A 136 7.70 -2.19 -20.75
C GLN A 136 8.02 -0.97 -21.60
N SER A 137 8.23 0.20 -20.99
CA SER A 137 8.55 1.45 -21.68
C SER A 137 10.04 1.65 -22.01
N THR A 138 10.90 0.69 -21.63
CA THR A 138 12.35 0.76 -21.85
C THR A 138 12.72 0.39 -23.28
N ARG A 139 13.36 1.34 -23.98
CA ARG A 139 13.92 1.14 -25.33
C ARG A 139 15.25 0.40 -25.26
N THR A 140 15.46 -0.50 -26.20
CA THR A 140 16.65 -1.34 -26.33
C THR A 140 17.08 -1.43 -27.79
N ASP A 141 18.35 -1.79 -28.04
CA ASP A 141 18.90 -1.85 -29.41
C ASP A 141 18.65 -3.19 -30.12
N GLY A 142 18.18 -4.21 -29.39
CA GLY A 142 18.03 -5.56 -29.93
C GLY A 142 16.67 -5.81 -30.60
N ALA A 143 16.69 -6.06 -31.90
CA ALA A 143 15.56 -6.44 -32.75
C ALA A 143 15.20 -7.92 -32.60
N TYR A 144 14.32 -8.25 -31.66
CA TYR A 144 13.88 -9.63 -31.44
C TYR A 144 12.41 -9.83 -31.78
N VAL A 145 12.08 -11.03 -32.25
CA VAL A 145 10.68 -11.47 -32.41
C VAL A 145 9.92 -11.26 -31.09
N GLY A 146 8.74 -10.63 -31.18
CA GLY A 146 7.89 -10.27 -30.03
C GLY A 146 8.06 -8.84 -29.53
N LYS A 147 9.13 -8.12 -29.90
CA LYS A 147 9.29 -6.69 -29.59
C LYS A 147 8.59 -5.81 -30.62
N ARG A 148 8.31 -4.55 -30.24
CA ARG A 148 7.86 -3.49 -31.15
C ARG A 148 9.09 -2.70 -31.63
N ALA A 149 9.31 -2.66 -32.93
CA ALA A 149 10.26 -1.74 -33.55
C ALA A 149 9.65 -0.34 -33.59
N ILE A 150 10.42 0.68 -33.23
CA ILE A 150 10.03 2.08 -33.17
C ILE A 150 11.00 2.86 -34.03
N VAL A 151 10.47 3.70 -34.91
CA VAL A 151 11.20 4.66 -35.72
C VAL A 151 10.82 6.04 -35.25
N ASP A 152 11.81 6.84 -34.84
CA ASP A 152 11.67 8.26 -34.58
C ASP A 152 12.45 9.05 -35.63
N VAL A 153 11.81 10.03 -36.28
CA VAL A 153 12.46 10.94 -37.22
C VAL A 153 12.76 12.25 -36.52
N VAL A 154 14.03 12.65 -36.51
CA VAL A 154 14.54 13.87 -35.87
C VAL A 154 15.22 14.73 -36.94
N PHE A 155 15.16 16.05 -36.84
CA PHE A 155 15.86 16.96 -37.76
C PHE A 155 17.13 17.47 -37.08
N ARG A 156 18.31 17.20 -37.65
CA ARG A 156 19.59 17.52 -36.98
C ARG A 156 19.75 19.04 -36.81
N GLY A 157 19.95 19.49 -35.56
CA GLY A 157 20.09 20.91 -35.25
C GLY A 157 18.78 21.66 -34.97
N LEU A 158 17.65 20.95 -34.88
CA LEU A 158 16.34 21.46 -34.46
C LEU A 158 15.87 20.75 -33.19
N ASP A 159 15.88 21.44 -32.05
CA ASP A 159 15.40 20.91 -30.77
C ASP A 159 13.86 21.03 -30.59
N LYS A 160 13.16 21.60 -31.59
CA LYS A 160 11.70 21.80 -31.56
C LYS A 160 11.05 21.11 -32.75
N ALA A 161 9.88 20.51 -32.52
CA ALA A 161 9.03 20.04 -33.61
C ALA A 161 8.71 21.20 -34.54
N VAL A 162 9.04 21.03 -35.83
CA VAL A 162 8.38 21.78 -36.90
C VAL A 162 6.89 21.52 -36.68
N GLY A 163 6.07 22.57 -36.58
CA GLY A 163 4.66 22.46 -36.21
C GLY A 163 3.84 21.59 -37.17
N ASN A 164 2.53 21.79 -37.23
CA ASN A 164 1.64 20.98 -38.07
C ASN A 164 1.86 21.12 -39.61
N ASP A 165 2.92 21.81 -40.04
CA ASP A 165 3.26 22.08 -41.44
C ASP A 165 4.09 20.97 -42.09
N VAL A 166 4.62 20.01 -41.30
CA VAL A 166 5.31 18.82 -41.80
C VAL A 166 4.68 17.58 -41.16
N VAL A 167 4.40 16.55 -41.96
CA VAL A 167 3.76 15.32 -41.51
C VAL A 167 4.58 14.11 -41.95
N LEU A 168 4.74 13.12 -41.07
CA LEU A 168 5.28 11.81 -41.42
C LEU A 168 4.13 10.88 -41.85
N GLU A 169 4.08 10.54 -43.14
CA GLU A 169 3.22 9.49 -43.68
C GLU A 169 4.01 8.17 -43.71
N VAL A 170 3.41 7.07 -43.23
CA VAL A 170 4.08 5.76 -43.17
C VAL A 170 3.22 4.70 -43.85
N ASP A 171 3.86 3.64 -44.36
CA ASP A 171 3.16 2.48 -44.93
C ASP A 171 2.23 1.80 -43.90
N ASP A 172 1.14 1.18 -44.35
CA ASP A 172 0.10 0.54 -43.52
C ASP A 172 0.60 -0.46 -42.46
N ILE A 173 1.79 -1.02 -42.67
CA ILE A 173 2.40 -1.99 -41.75
C ILE A 173 2.96 -1.29 -40.51
N TRP A 174 3.29 -0.01 -40.61
CA TRP A 174 3.77 0.84 -39.52
C TRP A 174 2.62 1.63 -38.93
N GLN A 175 2.45 1.55 -37.61
CA GLN A 175 1.41 2.28 -36.91
C GLN A 175 1.97 3.55 -36.28
N PRO A 176 1.38 4.72 -36.53
CA PRO A 176 1.81 5.96 -35.93
C PRO A 176 1.62 5.97 -34.41
N ARG A 177 2.51 6.61 -33.67
CA ARG A 177 2.38 6.71 -32.21
C ARG A 177 1.57 7.93 -31.81
N ALA A 178 0.50 7.72 -31.04
CA ALA A 178 -0.33 8.79 -30.52
C ALA A 178 0.48 9.77 -29.64
N GLY A 179 0.39 11.07 -29.92
CA GLY A 179 1.05 12.11 -29.14
C GLY A 179 2.56 12.29 -29.39
N GLN A 180 3.17 11.48 -30.26
CA GLN A 180 4.58 11.63 -30.65
C GLN A 180 4.67 11.99 -32.13
N ALA A 181 4.89 13.27 -32.42
CA ALA A 181 5.11 13.74 -33.79
C ALA A 181 6.33 13.00 -34.39
N TYR A 182 6.20 12.58 -35.65
CA TYR A 182 7.27 11.91 -36.41
C TYR A 182 7.73 10.55 -35.85
N SER A 183 6.85 9.80 -35.16
CA SER A 183 7.15 8.47 -34.63
C SER A 183 6.16 7.39 -35.09
N ALA A 184 6.66 6.22 -35.48
CA ALA A 184 5.86 5.06 -35.88
C ALA A 184 6.42 3.75 -35.32
N ALA A 185 5.56 2.75 -35.16
CA ALA A 185 5.92 1.46 -34.57
C ALA A 185 5.32 0.27 -35.33
N GLN A 186 6.08 -0.84 -35.39
CA GLN A 186 5.66 -2.11 -35.98
C GLN A 186 6.00 -3.27 -35.05
N LEU A 187 5.07 -4.23 -34.88
CA LEU A 187 5.35 -5.46 -34.12
C LEU A 187 6.17 -6.45 -34.96
N ILE A 188 7.30 -6.91 -34.42
CA ILE A 188 8.15 -7.93 -35.05
C ILE A 188 7.54 -9.31 -34.80
N ARG A 189 7.01 -9.94 -35.86
CA ARG A 189 6.29 -11.22 -35.77
C ARG A 189 7.10 -12.44 -36.20
N LYS A 190 8.14 -12.25 -37.02
CA LYS A 190 8.97 -13.33 -37.58
C LYS A 190 10.43 -12.88 -37.62
N PRO A 191 11.41 -13.80 -37.59
CA PRO A 191 12.79 -13.44 -37.86
C PRO A 191 12.97 -13.07 -39.34
N GLY A 192 13.98 -12.25 -39.63
CA GLY A 192 14.34 -11.81 -40.98
C GLY A 192 14.37 -10.30 -41.13
N ARG A 193 14.55 -9.85 -42.38
CA ARG A 193 14.76 -8.43 -42.69
C ARG A 193 13.44 -7.65 -42.70
N TYR A 194 13.39 -6.58 -41.93
CA TYR A 194 12.31 -5.61 -41.90
C TYR A 194 12.75 -4.31 -42.58
N ARG A 195 11.78 -3.62 -43.19
CA ARG A 195 11.97 -2.32 -43.85
C ARG A 195 10.95 -1.32 -43.32
N PHE A 196 11.46 -0.17 -42.92
CA PHE A 196 10.68 1.05 -42.75
C PHE A 196 10.68 1.82 -44.07
N SER A 197 9.51 2.32 -44.45
CA SER A 197 9.28 3.20 -45.60
C SER A 197 8.18 4.20 -45.24
N GLY A 198 8.44 5.47 -45.49
CA GLY A 198 7.51 6.57 -45.23
C GLY A 198 7.96 7.85 -45.93
N ASP A 199 7.08 8.84 -46.00
CA ASP A 199 7.34 10.13 -46.64
C ASP A 199 7.18 11.26 -45.61
N LEU A 200 8.14 12.19 -45.57
CA LEU A 200 7.93 13.51 -44.96
C LEU A 200 7.22 14.41 -45.96
N VAL A 201 6.03 14.87 -45.61
CA VAL A 201 5.19 15.72 -46.45
C VAL A 201 5.21 17.16 -45.95
N PHE A 202 5.67 18.08 -46.79
CA PHE A 202 5.79 19.51 -46.50
C PHE A 202 4.60 20.29 -47.07
N ALA A 203 3.90 21.01 -46.20
CA ALA A 203 2.76 21.83 -46.59
C ALA A 203 3.17 22.99 -47.51
N ARG A 204 2.23 23.40 -48.36
CA ARG A 204 2.38 24.54 -49.28
C ARG A 204 2.07 25.86 -48.56
N ARG A 205 2.84 26.91 -48.86
CA ARG A 205 2.66 28.28 -48.38
C ARG A 205 1.49 28.94 -49.13
N SER A 206 0.29 28.92 -48.53
CA SER A 206 -0.86 29.73 -48.96
C SER A 206 -1.82 29.97 -47.79
N GLY A 207 -2.24 31.22 -47.61
CA GLY A 207 -2.83 31.77 -46.37
C GLY A 207 -4.14 31.21 -45.81
N VAL A 208 -4.62 30.02 -46.17
CA VAL A 208 -5.76 29.38 -45.48
C VAL A 208 -5.64 27.85 -45.55
N ILE A 209 -5.42 27.24 -44.38
CA ILE A 209 -5.64 25.83 -43.93
C ILE A 209 -5.62 24.73 -45.01
N VAL A 210 -4.68 23.79 -44.87
CA VAL A 210 -4.91 22.40 -45.30
C VAL A 210 -5.05 21.54 -44.06
N SER A 211 -6.17 20.84 -44.02
CA SER A 211 -6.54 19.78 -43.10
C SER A 211 -5.35 19.01 -42.56
N THR A 212 -5.29 18.92 -41.23
CA THR A 212 -4.70 17.78 -40.53
C THR A 212 -5.34 16.51 -41.11
N PRO A 213 -4.52 15.56 -41.53
CA PRO A 213 -4.65 14.23 -41.00
C PRO A 213 -3.60 14.11 -39.92
N GLY A 214 -4.07 14.05 -38.66
CA GLY A 214 -3.33 13.26 -37.68
C GLY A 214 -3.06 11.91 -38.33
N ILE A 215 -1.87 11.37 -38.09
CA ILE A 215 -1.25 10.36 -38.95
C ILE A 215 -2.27 9.34 -39.52
N LEU A 216 -2.53 9.40 -40.82
CA LEU A 216 -3.38 8.44 -41.51
C LEU A 216 -2.51 7.41 -42.22
N ALA A 217 -2.80 6.13 -41.99
CA ALA A 217 -2.40 5.06 -42.89
C ALA A 217 -2.96 5.37 -44.28
N VAL A 218 -2.13 5.29 -45.32
CA VAL A 218 -2.50 5.72 -46.67
C VAL A 218 -3.53 4.72 -47.23
N PRO A 219 -4.79 5.10 -47.52
CA PRO A 219 -5.52 4.38 -48.55
C PRO A 219 -4.83 4.74 -49.87
N ALA A 220 -4.43 3.73 -50.64
CA ALA A 220 -3.78 3.91 -51.93
C ALA A 220 -4.59 4.84 -52.86
N VAL A 221 -4.24 6.13 -52.89
CA VAL A 221 -4.75 7.11 -53.85
C VAL A 221 -3.54 7.60 -54.67
N PRO A 222 -3.43 7.18 -55.93
CA PRO A 222 -2.38 7.68 -56.81
C PRO A 222 -2.74 9.08 -57.29
N GLY A 223 -2.02 10.08 -56.77
CA GLY A 223 -2.02 11.46 -57.27
C GLY A 223 -2.95 12.42 -56.52
N GLY A 224 -2.35 13.50 -55.99
CA GLY A 224 -3.10 14.72 -55.68
C GLY A 224 -3.08 15.24 -54.24
N GLY A 225 -2.04 14.99 -53.44
CA GLY A 225 -1.77 15.83 -52.27
C GLY A 225 -1.10 17.15 -52.68
N ASP A 226 -1.45 18.27 -52.05
CA ASP A 226 -0.88 19.60 -52.37
C ASP A 226 0.50 19.86 -51.71
N GLY A 227 1.19 18.80 -51.26
CA GLY A 227 2.46 18.86 -50.50
C GLY A 227 3.68 18.32 -51.26
N ALA A 228 4.87 18.80 -50.89
CA ALA A 228 6.14 18.25 -51.37
C ALA A 228 6.55 17.05 -50.49
N ARG A 229 7.13 16.00 -51.07
CA ARG A 229 7.44 14.76 -50.35
C ARG A 229 8.92 14.41 -50.39
N LEU A 230 9.47 14.00 -49.25
CA LEU A 230 10.82 13.47 -49.12
C LEU A 230 10.73 12.04 -48.58
N ALA A 231 11.18 11.06 -49.37
CA ALA A 231 11.08 9.65 -49.03
C ALA A 231 12.14 9.24 -47.99
N LEU A 232 11.70 8.55 -46.94
CA LEU A 232 12.50 7.99 -45.87
C LEU A 232 12.46 6.47 -45.93
N SER A 233 13.62 5.81 -45.80
CA SER A 233 13.65 4.35 -45.67
C SER A 233 14.82 3.87 -44.83
N SER A 234 14.57 2.83 -44.02
CA SER A 234 15.58 2.17 -43.19
C SER A 234 15.31 0.67 -43.14
N THR A 235 16.33 -0.14 -42.86
CA THR A 235 16.18 -1.59 -42.73
C THR A 235 16.87 -2.11 -41.48
N PHE A 236 16.28 -3.12 -40.83
CA PHE A 236 16.87 -3.83 -39.72
C PHE A 236 16.58 -5.33 -39.83
N ASP A 237 17.44 -6.17 -39.27
CA ASP A 237 17.26 -7.62 -39.23
C ASP A 237 16.76 -8.04 -37.85
N ALA A 238 15.64 -8.78 -37.82
CA ALA A 238 15.08 -9.32 -36.59
C ALA A 238 15.56 -10.76 -36.37
N GLU A 239 16.05 -11.03 -35.17
CA GLU A 239 16.50 -12.35 -34.78
C GLU A 239 15.45 -13.06 -33.91
N GLU A 240 15.37 -14.38 -34.06
CA GLU A 240 14.65 -15.23 -33.12
C GLU A 240 15.59 -15.54 -31.96
N ARG A 241 15.14 -15.30 -30.73
CA ARG A 241 15.95 -15.67 -29.56
C ARG A 241 16.17 -17.18 -29.60
N THR A 242 17.44 -17.59 -29.61
CA THR A 242 17.78 -19.00 -29.43
C THR A 242 17.24 -19.44 -28.06
N PRO A 243 16.40 -20.49 -27.98
CA PRO A 243 15.91 -20.97 -26.70
C PRO A 243 17.12 -21.47 -25.93
N GLN A 244 17.52 -20.72 -24.89
CA GLN A 244 18.51 -21.20 -23.95
C GLN A 244 17.85 -22.31 -23.13
N PRO A 245 18.35 -23.57 -23.20
CA PRO A 245 17.90 -24.58 -22.26
C PRO A 245 18.29 -24.10 -20.86
N ILE A 246 17.31 -24.04 -19.96
CA ILE A 246 17.57 -23.77 -18.54
C ILE A 246 18.36 -24.98 -18.03
N SER A 247 19.69 -24.87 -18.04
CA SER A 247 20.57 -25.85 -17.40
C SER A 247 20.86 -25.37 -15.98
N GLY A 248 20.24 -26.08 -15.06
CA GLY A 248 20.17 -25.87 -13.63
C GLY A 248 19.08 -26.82 -13.13
N ASN A 249 19.17 -27.32 -11.90
CA ASN A 249 18.01 -27.98 -11.31
C ASN A 249 16.86 -26.97 -11.34
N ILE A 250 15.92 -27.10 -12.28
CA ILE A 250 14.63 -26.44 -12.18
C ILE A 250 13.98 -27.14 -11.00
N GLY A 251 14.16 -26.56 -9.81
CA GLY A 251 13.33 -26.89 -8.67
C GLY A 251 11.91 -26.50 -9.04
N VAL A 252 11.18 -27.40 -9.69
CA VAL A 252 9.73 -27.32 -9.74
C VAL A 252 9.27 -27.67 -8.32
N SER A 253 9.34 -26.69 -7.44
CA SER A 253 8.70 -26.77 -6.13
C SER A 253 7.25 -26.35 -6.31
N LEU A 254 6.32 -27.20 -5.90
CA LEU A 254 4.95 -26.78 -5.71
C LEU A 254 4.95 -25.65 -4.67
N SER A 255 4.50 -24.45 -5.05
CA SER A 255 4.28 -23.34 -4.14
C SER A 255 2.86 -23.39 -3.58
N ARG A 256 2.64 -22.76 -2.43
CA ARG A 256 1.28 -22.59 -1.91
C ARG A 256 0.43 -21.75 -2.86
N THR A 257 -0.89 -21.92 -2.76
CA THR A 257 -1.83 -21.14 -3.55
C THR A 257 -1.68 -19.65 -3.23
N GLU A 258 -1.49 -18.82 -4.26
CA GLU A 258 -1.45 -17.36 -4.13
C GLU A 258 -2.85 -16.81 -3.76
N THR A 259 -2.88 -15.70 -3.04
CA THR A 259 -4.10 -15.00 -2.62
C THR A 259 -3.98 -13.52 -2.95
N GLU A 260 -5.09 -12.80 -2.95
CA GLU A 260 -5.13 -11.36 -3.22
C GLU A 260 -5.09 -10.56 -1.91
N ALA A 261 -4.54 -9.34 -1.95
CA ALA A 261 -4.47 -8.48 -0.78
C ALA A 261 -5.86 -7.93 -0.43
N THR A 262 -6.28 -8.06 0.84
CA THR A 262 -7.56 -7.55 1.33
C THR A 262 -7.35 -6.34 2.24
N PRO A 263 -8.23 -5.32 2.22
CA PRO A 263 -8.06 -4.09 3.01
C PRO A 263 -8.05 -4.35 4.54
N ASP A 264 -8.68 -5.43 5.02
CA ASP A 264 -8.67 -5.84 6.43
C ASP A 264 -7.28 -6.19 6.98
N LEU A 265 -6.29 -6.46 6.12
CA LEU A 265 -4.92 -6.75 6.55
C LEU A 265 -4.36 -5.62 7.41
N ALA A 266 -4.74 -4.37 7.11
CA ALA A 266 -4.33 -3.21 7.90
C ALA A 266 -4.95 -3.25 9.30
N LEU A 267 -6.23 -3.61 9.45
CA LEU A 267 -6.87 -3.76 10.76
C LEU A 267 -6.19 -4.85 11.60
N TRP A 268 -5.92 -6.02 11.02
CA TRP A 268 -5.31 -7.13 11.76
C TRP A 268 -3.87 -6.84 12.17
N THR A 269 -3.10 -6.20 11.29
CA THR A 269 -1.74 -5.73 11.60
C THR A 269 -1.77 -4.74 12.75
N LEU A 270 -2.73 -3.82 12.74
CA LEU A 270 -2.90 -2.82 13.76
C LEU A 270 -3.33 -3.42 15.11
N ILE A 271 -4.23 -4.41 15.12
CA ILE A 271 -4.59 -5.20 16.33
C ILE A 271 -3.36 -5.92 16.88
N ARG A 272 -2.56 -6.54 16.01
CA ARG A 272 -1.34 -7.24 16.42
C ARG A 272 -0.34 -6.28 17.06
N ASN A 273 -0.10 -5.13 16.43
CA ASN A 273 0.85 -4.15 16.93
C ASN A 273 0.35 -3.43 18.20
N SER A 274 -0.97 -3.19 18.34
CA SER A 274 -1.55 -2.62 19.55
C SER A 274 -1.53 -3.60 20.74
N THR A 275 -1.81 -4.89 20.49
CA THR A 275 -1.69 -5.92 21.53
C THR A 275 -0.25 -6.13 21.96
N GLU A 276 0.71 -6.04 21.04
CA GLU A 276 2.14 -6.03 21.38
C GLU A 276 2.53 -4.77 22.16
N ALA A 277 2.02 -3.59 21.80
CA ALA A 277 2.25 -2.35 22.56
C ALA A 277 1.70 -2.42 23.99
N LEU A 278 0.64 -3.20 24.21
CA LEU A 278 0.07 -3.50 25.54
C LEU A 278 0.76 -4.68 26.25
N SER A 279 1.84 -5.24 25.70
CA SER A 279 2.56 -6.35 26.32
C SER A 279 3.18 -5.96 27.66
N PHE A 280 3.36 -6.96 28.52
CA PHE A 280 3.93 -6.74 29.85
C PHE A 280 5.36 -6.17 29.78
N ASN A 281 6.16 -6.59 28.80
CA ASN A 281 7.54 -6.11 28.67
C ASN A 281 7.58 -4.61 28.34
N ASN A 282 6.76 -4.15 27.39
CA ASN A 282 6.63 -2.73 27.07
C ASN A 282 6.07 -1.92 28.26
N TYR A 283 5.16 -2.51 29.04
CA TYR A 283 4.66 -1.91 30.28
C TYR A 283 5.74 -1.81 31.36
N MET A 284 6.56 -2.85 31.54
CA MET A 284 7.67 -2.87 32.47
C MET A 284 8.71 -1.82 32.08
N ASP A 285 9.09 -1.74 30.81
CA ASP A 285 10.01 -0.73 30.29
C ASP A 285 9.46 0.69 30.51
N PHE A 286 8.16 0.93 30.25
CA PHE A 286 7.52 2.21 30.52
C PHE A 286 7.57 2.62 31.99
N LEU A 287 7.28 1.69 32.90
CA LEU A 287 7.34 1.95 34.33
C LEU A 287 8.76 2.10 34.84
N ASP A 288 9.71 1.34 34.31
CA ASP A 288 11.12 1.48 34.64
C ASP A 288 11.63 2.84 34.18
N GLN A 289 11.24 3.35 33.01
CA GLN A 289 11.56 4.73 32.60
C GLN A 289 10.96 5.80 33.56
N LEU A 290 9.76 5.57 34.10
CA LEU A 290 9.08 6.51 34.99
C LEU A 290 9.67 6.52 36.41
N PHE A 291 9.93 5.34 36.98
CA PHE A 291 10.40 5.18 38.35
C PHE A 291 11.93 5.11 38.47
N CYS A 292 12.59 4.51 37.49
CA CYS A 292 14.04 4.33 37.43
C CYS A 292 14.62 5.27 36.36
N GLN A 293 14.85 6.54 36.67
CA GLN A 293 15.60 7.40 35.75
C GLN A 293 16.99 6.79 35.50
N PRO A 294 17.39 6.44 34.26
CA PRO A 294 18.79 6.32 33.98
C PRO A 294 19.39 7.72 34.12
N ALA A 295 20.30 7.89 35.08
CA ALA A 295 21.23 8.99 35.08
C ALA A 295 22.18 8.81 33.88
N GLY A 296 21.72 9.11 32.66
CA GLY A 296 22.49 8.93 31.44
C GLY A 296 21.65 9.01 30.18
N GLU A 297 21.95 9.99 29.33
CA GLU A 297 21.21 10.40 28.13
C GLU A 297 21.19 9.42 26.94
N ASN A 298 21.64 8.16 27.10
CA ASN A 298 22.13 7.36 25.98
C ASN A 298 21.31 6.12 25.57
N GLY A 299 20.10 5.91 26.12
CA GLY A 299 19.32 4.70 25.84
C GLY A 299 18.01 4.85 25.05
N VAL A 300 17.51 6.08 24.85
CA VAL A 300 16.14 6.30 24.37
C VAL A 300 16.09 6.39 22.84
N VAL A 301 15.27 5.55 22.21
CA VAL A 301 14.96 5.58 20.77
C VAL A 301 14.41 6.98 20.40
N PRO A 302 14.86 7.63 19.30
CA PRO A 302 14.50 9.03 18.99
C PRO A 302 12.98 9.32 18.95
N PHE A 303 12.18 8.32 18.58
CA PHE A 303 10.72 8.41 18.49
C PHE A 303 10.03 8.60 19.86
N GLU A 304 10.43 7.86 20.89
CA GLU A 304 9.82 7.96 22.23
C GLU A 304 10.20 9.28 22.93
N ARG A 305 11.42 9.77 22.69
CA ARG A 305 11.91 11.05 23.23
C ARG A 305 11.05 12.25 22.80
N ALA A 306 10.56 12.24 21.55
CA ALA A 306 9.66 13.26 21.02
C ALA A 306 8.25 13.21 21.64
N ARG A 307 7.76 12.02 22.02
CA ARG A 307 6.42 11.81 22.59
C ARG A 307 6.34 12.10 24.09
N PHE A 308 7.41 11.84 24.84
CA PHE A 308 7.40 11.92 26.31
C PHE A 308 8.26 13.05 26.92
N GLY A 309 9.08 13.77 26.15
CA GLY A 309 9.99 14.80 26.69
C GLY A 309 9.30 15.91 27.52
N ALA A 310 8.12 16.37 27.08
CA ALA A 310 7.32 17.35 27.83
C ALA A 310 6.78 16.80 29.16
N LYS A 311 6.46 15.50 29.21
CA LYS A 311 5.97 14.83 30.42
C LYS A 311 7.07 14.62 31.45
N THR A 312 8.29 14.29 31.00
CA THR A 312 9.46 14.15 31.88
C THR A 312 9.80 15.46 32.57
N ALA A 313 9.72 16.60 31.86
CA ALA A 313 9.92 17.92 32.44
C ALA A 313 8.82 18.26 33.47
N ALA A 314 7.55 17.98 33.15
CA ALA A 314 6.44 18.22 34.08
C ALA A 314 6.54 17.35 35.35
N TYR A 315 6.96 16.10 35.23
CA TYR A 315 7.18 15.19 36.36
C TYR A 315 8.25 15.71 37.34
N GLN A 316 9.37 16.23 36.83
CA GLN A 316 10.43 16.79 37.67
C GLN A 316 9.96 18.03 38.44
N THR A 317 9.17 18.89 37.81
CA THR A 317 8.59 20.07 38.46
C THR A 317 7.61 19.68 39.57
N LEU A 318 6.77 18.66 39.33
CA LEU A 318 5.81 18.15 40.31
C LEU A 318 6.49 17.41 41.47
N LYS A 319 7.61 16.71 41.22
CA LYS A 319 8.41 16.03 42.25
C LYS A 319 8.94 17.02 43.30
N ALA A 320 9.34 18.21 42.87
CA ALA A 320 9.83 19.27 43.75
C ALA A 320 8.72 19.95 44.60
N GLN A 321 7.45 19.78 44.22
CA GLN A 321 6.30 20.38 44.90
C GLN A 321 5.64 19.46 45.95
N ARG A 322 6.14 18.23 46.12
CA ARG A 322 5.59 17.30 47.12
C ARG A 322 6.07 17.66 48.53
N ALA A 323 5.10 17.85 49.43
CA ALA A 323 5.36 18.13 50.84
C ALA A 323 5.60 16.83 51.61
N LEU A 324 6.88 16.60 51.95
CA LEU A 324 7.45 15.51 52.79
C LEU A 324 7.67 14.15 52.10
N PRO A 325 8.79 13.46 52.39
CA PRO A 325 9.20 12.19 51.76
C PRO A 325 8.48 10.93 52.27
N PHE A 326 7.42 11.06 53.10
CA PHE A 326 6.76 9.95 53.81
C PHE A 326 5.28 9.75 53.43
N THR A 327 4.90 9.99 52.17
CA THR A 327 3.54 9.68 51.70
C THR A 327 3.46 8.22 51.20
N ASP A 328 3.35 7.28 52.15
CA ASP A 328 3.43 5.83 51.90
C ASP A 328 2.38 5.27 50.93
N SER A 329 1.28 5.97 50.64
CA SER A 329 0.26 5.55 49.65
C SER A 329 0.34 6.26 48.30
N GLU A 330 1.22 7.27 48.13
CA GLU A 330 1.34 7.99 46.86
C GLU A 330 2.01 7.18 45.77
N ALA A 331 2.96 6.30 46.11
CA ALA A 331 3.64 5.46 45.11
C ALA A 331 2.65 4.56 44.37
N TYR A 332 1.69 3.97 45.09
CA TYR A 332 0.63 3.16 44.50
C TYR A 332 -0.32 4.00 43.63
N ARG A 333 -0.69 5.22 44.07
CA ARG A 333 -1.51 6.13 43.26
C ARG A 333 -0.81 6.56 41.97
N VAL A 334 0.49 6.84 42.03
CA VAL A 334 1.32 7.14 40.86
C VAL A 334 1.38 5.92 39.93
N LEU A 335 1.57 4.72 40.47
CA LEU A 335 1.55 3.49 39.68
C LEU A 335 0.20 3.29 38.98
N LYS A 336 -0.91 3.50 39.69
CA LYS A 336 -2.27 3.39 39.14
C LYS A 336 -2.49 4.39 38.00
N ALA A 337 -2.21 5.68 38.23
CA ALA A 337 -2.32 6.72 37.23
C ALA A 337 -1.39 6.52 36.02
N ALA A 338 -0.17 6.04 36.26
CA ALA A 338 0.78 5.70 35.20
C ALA A 338 0.27 4.53 34.35
N THR A 339 -0.32 3.51 34.97
CA THR A 339 -0.88 2.35 34.27
C THR A 339 -2.13 2.73 33.48
N GLU A 340 -3.00 3.57 34.04
CA GLU A 340 -4.13 4.16 33.32
C GLU A 340 -3.65 4.92 32.08
N ALA A 341 -2.64 5.78 32.23
CA ALA A 341 -2.05 6.51 31.11
C ALA A 341 -1.40 5.58 30.07
N PHE A 342 -0.72 4.52 30.50
CA PHE A 342 -0.14 3.51 29.61
C PHE A 342 -1.20 2.82 28.77
N VAL A 343 -2.26 2.31 29.42
CA VAL A 343 -3.37 1.65 28.73
C VAL A 343 -4.06 2.63 27.79
N MET A 344 -4.39 3.84 28.24
CA MET A 344 -5.03 4.87 27.40
C MET A 344 -4.24 5.21 26.13
N VAL A 345 -2.91 5.22 26.21
CA VAL A 345 -2.03 5.58 25.09
C VAL A 345 -1.89 4.44 24.09
N ASN A 346 -1.95 3.19 24.56
CA ASN A 346 -1.67 2.00 23.75
C ASN A 346 -2.94 1.22 23.35
N CYS A 347 -4.08 1.47 23.98
CA CYS A 347 -5.36 0.82 23.64
C CYS A 347 -6.09 1.46 22.45
N GLY A 348 -5.75 2.71 22.13
CA GLY A 348 -6.37 3.49 21.07
C GLY A 348 -5.80 3.11 19.71
N VAL A 349 -6.61 2.45 18.89
CA VAL A 349 -6.15 1.85 17.63
C VAL A 349 -6.27 2.79 16.44
N LEU A 350 -7.31 3.64 16.40
CA LEU A 350 -7.58 4.53 15.26
C LEU A 350 -7.03 5.96 15.42
N ARG A 351 -6.07 6.17 16.32
CA ARG A 351 -5.50 7.50 16.58
C ARG A 351 -4.15 7.67 15.87
N ALA A 352 -4.04 8.68 15.01
CA ALA A 352 -2.78 9.03 14.37
C ALA A 352 -1.73 9.53 15.41
N PRO A 353 -0.45 9.15 15.28
CA PRO A 353 0.10 8.22 14.28
C PRO A 353 -0.29 6.76 14.58
N PHE A 354 -0.65 6.01 13.53
CA PHE A 354 -0.99 4.59 13.66
C PHE A 354 0.24 3.76 14.05
N ALA A 355 0.01 2.66 14.78
CA ALA A 355 1.07 1.75 15.21
C ALA A 355 1.49 0.77 14.09
N PHE A 356 1.84 1.30 12.91
CA PHE A 356 2.41 0.53 11.81
C PHE A 356 3.93 0.58 11.84
N ASP A 357 4.56 -0.57 11.57
CA ASP A 357 5.99 -0.70 11.35
C ASP A 357 6.19 -1.40 10.00
N PRO A 358 6.34 -0.63 8.90
CA PRO A 358 6.36 -1.17 7.55
C PRO A 358 7.39 -2.29 7.35
N VAL A 359 8.52 -2.26 8.07
CA VAL A 359 9.57 -3.27 7.92
C VAL A 359 9.13 -4.59 8.55
N ASN A 360 8.71 -4.56 9.81
CA ASN A 360 8.30 -5.77 10.52
C ASN A 360 6.94 -6.29 10.05
N ASP A 361 6.05 -5.40 9.62
CA ASP A 361 4.72 -5.74 9.11
C ASP A 361 4.82 -6.46 7.76
N ASN A 362 5.61 -5.93 6.81
CA ASN A 362 5.83 -6.59 5.53
C ASN A 362 6.54 -7.94 5.72
N ALA A 363 7.58 -7.99 6.56
CA ALA A 363 8.25 -9.25 6.88
C ALA A 363 7.30 -10.28 7.54
N TYR A 364 6.28 -9.83 8.28
CA TYR A 364 5.27 -10.72 8.81
C TYR A 364 4.37 -11.26 7.70
N LEU A 365 3.86 -10.41 6.80
CA LEU A 365 3.00 -10.79 5.68
C LEU A 365 3.72 -11.74 4.71
N ASP A 366 4.97 -11.45 4.37
CA ASP A 366 5.79 -12.25 3.46
C ASP A 366 5.97 -13.70 3.97
N ARG A 367 6.21 -13.87 5.28
CA ARG A 367 6.33 -15.20 5.91
C ARG A 367 5.03 -16.03 5.87
N ARG A 368 3.89 -15.44 5.49
CA ARG A 368 2.58 -16.10 5.41
C ARG A 368 2.06 -16.15 3.96
N ASP A 369 2.89 -15.81 2.98
CA ASP A 369 2.51 -15.80 1.57
C ASP A 369 1.25 -14.93 1.32
N ILE A 370 1.16 -13.78 2.02
CA ILE A 370 0.10 -12.78 1.86
C ILE A 370 0.70 -11.56 1.15
N PRO A 371 0.21 -11.15 -0.02
CA PRO A 371 0.75 -9.98 -0.70
C PRO A 371 0.42 -8.69 0.06
N ALA A 372 1.43 -7.83 0.22
CA ALA A 372 1.23 -6.46 0.66
C ALA A 372 0.90 -5.57 -0.54
N ASN A 373 -0.22 -4.83 -0.49
CA ASN A 373 -0.58 -3.86 -1.53
C ASN A 373 -0.38 -2.43 -1.01
N GLY A 374 0.72 -1.79 -1.41
CA GLY A 374 1.00 -0.40 -1.04
C GLY A 374 1.21 -0.16 0.46
N SER A 375 0.88 1.05 0.92
CA SER A 375 0.95 1.42 2.34
C SER A 375 -0.25 0.88 3.11
N LEU A 376 -0.02 0.15 4.21
CA LEU A 376 -1.09 -0.33 5.09
C LEU A 376 -1.91 0.82 5.70
N GLU A 377 -1.29 1.99 5.89
CA GLU A 377 -1.99 3.18 6.38
C GLU A 377 -3.00 3.69 5.33
N ASP A 378 -2.59 3.75 4.06
CA ASP A 378 -3.48 4.18 2.97
C ASP A 378 -4.62 3.18 2.78
N ALA A 379 -4.31 1.87 2.81
CA ALA A 379 -5.33 0.81 2.73
C ALA A 379 -6.34 0.90 3.89
N LEU A 380 -5.88 1.20 5.12
CA LEU A 380 -6.79 1.41 6.25
C LEU A 380 -7.68 2.64 6.04
N VAL A 381 -7.07 3.77 5.71
CA VAL A 381 -7.73 5.08 5.75
C VAL A 381 -8.61 5.34 4.53
N GLN A 382 -8.22 4.86 3.35
CA GLN A 382 -8.94 5.07 2.10
C GLN A 382 -9.88 3.91 1.76
N ASP A 383 -9.44 2.66 1.96
CA ASP A 383 -10.16 1.49 1.45
C ASP A 383 -10.98 0.77 2.53
N TYR A 384 -10.54 0.79 3.79
CA TYR A 384 -11.21 0.05 4.88
C TYR A 384 -12.19 0.86 5.72
N LEU A 385 -11.81 2.06 6.17
CA LEU A 385 -12.63 2.87 7.07
C LEU A 385 -13.81 3.52 6.34
N GLU A 386 -15.00 3.42 6.93
CA GLU A 386 -16.20 4.08 6.41
C GLU A 386 -16.37 5.48 7.02
N SER A 387 -16.79 6.45 6.21
CA SER A 387 -17.14 7.80 6.69
C SER A 387 -18.62 7.88 7.00
N VAL A 388 -18.98 8.08 8.27
CA VAL A 388 -20.37 8.30 8.72
C VAL A 388 -20.43 9.59 9.52
N GLY A 389 -21.19 10.58 9.02
CA GLY A 389 -21.33 11.88 9.70
C GLY A 389 -20.04 12.70 9.75
N GLY A 390 -19.12 12.52 8.79
CA GLY A 390 -17.85 13.23 8.71
C GLY A 390 -16.70 12.63 9.55
N ALA A 391 -16.96 11.56 10.31
CA ALA A 391 -15.94 10.82 11.03
C ALA A 391 -15.66 9.47 10.38
N LYS A 392 -14.38 9.08 10.31
CA LYS A 392 -13.97 7.74 9.86
C LYS A 392 -14.11 6.75 11.00
N MET A 393 -14.69 5.58 10.71
CA MET A 393 -14.93 4.54 11.71
C MET A 393 -14.87 3.14 11.09
N LEU A 394 -14.70 2.11 11.94
CA LEU A 394 -14.69 0.71 11.47
C LEU A 394 -16.05 0.35 10.84
N PRO A 395 -16.07 -0.48 9.78
CA PRO A 395 -17.32 -0.86 9.10
C PRO A 395 -18.39 -1.43 10.05
N TYR A 396 -18.00 -2.31 10.98
CA TYR A 396 -18.93 -2.84 11.99
C TYR A 396 -19.54 -1.73 12.87
N LEU A 397 -18.72 -0.78 13.32
CA LEU A 397 -19.19 0.35 14.14
C LEU A 397 -20.03 1.33 13.31
N ALA A 398 -19.74 1.48 12.01
CA ALA A 398 -20.53 2.27 11.08
C ALA A 398 -21.97 1.73 10.97
N VAL A 399 -22.14 0.41 10.92
CA VAL A 399 -23.46 -0.23 10.93
C VAL A 399 -24.20 0.04 12.24
N ILE A 400 -23.51 -0.03 13.39
CA ILE A 400 -24.11 0.32 14.69
C ILE A 400 -24.55 1.79 14.71
N ARG A 401 -23.71 2.70 14.20
CA ARG A 401 -24.04 4.12 14.12
C ARG A 401 -25.28 4.38 13.26
N ARG A 402 -25.42 3.68 12.13
CA ARG A 402 -26.61 3.75 11.25
C ARG A 402 -27.88 3.24 11.95
N LYS A 403 -27.77 2.31 12.90
CA LYS A 403 -28.91 1.81 13.71
C LYS A 403 -29.31 2.75 14.86
N LEU A 404 -28.49 3.75 15.18
CA LEU A 404 -28.72 4.73 16.24
C LEU A 404 -28.82 6.16 15.68
N PRO A 405 -29.80 6.47 14.80
CA PRO A 405 -29.96 7.81 14.22
C PRO A 405 -30.41 8.85 15.25
N ASP A 406 -31.10 8.41 16.30
CA ASP A 406 -31.71 9.27 17.32
C ASP A 406 -30.70 9.81 18.35
N VAL A 407 -29.45 9.34 18.31
CA VAL A 407 -28.38 9.80 19.20
C VAL A 407 -27.64 10.97 18.53
N PRO A 408 -27.89 12.23 18.94
CA PRO A 408 -27.41 13.42 18.23
C PRO A 408 -25.88 13.43 18.13
N VAL A 409 -25.38 13.74 16.93
CA VAL A 409 -23.96 14.03 16.68
C VAL A 409 -23.70 15.45 17.15
N LEU A 410 -23.04 15.62 18.29
CA LEU A 410 -22.54 16.94 18.67
C LEU A 410 -21.17 17.10 18.02
N VAL A 411 -21.11 17.90 16.96
CA VAL A 411 -19.85 18.48 16.48
C VAL A 411 -19.39 19.43 17.59
N PRO A 412 -18.13 19.38 18.06
CA PRO A 412 -17.73 20.08 19.27
C PRO A 412 -18.00 21.58 19.13
N SER A 413 -19.03 22.06 19.82
CA SER A 413 -19.33 23.48 20.02
C SER A 413 -18.87 23.87 21.42
N ARG A 414 -18.53 25.14 21.64
CA ARG A 414 -17.82 25.63 22.84
C ARG A 414 -18.64 25.60 24.16
N ASN A 415 -19.69 24.79 24.31
CA ASN A 415 -20.55 24.81 25.49
C ASN A 415 -20.41 23.52 26.31
N GLU A 416 -19.76 23.65 27.48
CA GLU A 416 -18.98 22.57 28.10
C GLU A 416 -19.72 21.55 28.98
N GLU A 417 -21.02 21.68 29.29
CA GLU A 417 -21.61 20.81 30.34
C GLU A 417 -22.67 19.80 29.86
N ALA A 418 -23.48 20.11 28.83
CA ALA A 418 -24.47 19.17 28.29
C ALA A 418 -23.91 18.29 27.14
N GLU A 419 -22.80 18.72 26.52
CA GLU A 419 -22.13 17.99 25.43
C GLU A 419 -21.30 16.78 25.92
N LEU A 420 -20.93 16.77 27.22
CA LEU A 420 -20.16 15.70 27.86
C LEU A 420 -20.86 14.33 27.83
N CYS A 421 -22.19 14.28 27.89
CA CYS A 421 -22.92 13.01 28.02
C CYS A 421 -23.15 12.28 26.69
N PHE A 422 -23.34 13.00 25.58
CA PHE A 422 -23.59 12.39 24.26
C PHE A 422 -22.32 12.23 23.42
N GLY A 423 -21.29 13.06 23.65
CA GLY A 423 -20.00 12.96 22.97
C GLY A 423 -19.20 11.68 23.30
N ILE A 424 -19.40 11.07 24.46
CA ILE A 424 -18.66 9.88 24.90
C ILE A 424 -18.92 8.68 23.99
N ILE A 425 -20.17 8.45 23.57
CA ILE A 425 -20.51 7.33 22.69
C ILE A 425 -19.91 7.57 21.30
N GLN A 426 -19.96 8.81 20.81
CA GLN A 426 -19.35 9.18 19.54
C GLN A 426 -17.84 8.97 19.57
N ASP A 427 -17.15 9.44 20.61
CA ASP A 427 -15.70 9.28 20.74
C ASP A 427 -15.30 7.80 20.85
N ARG A 428 -16.07 6.97 21.57
CA ARG A 428 -15.84 5.52 21.65
C ARG A 428 -16.12 4.79 20.32
N LEU A 429 -17.05 5.29 19.51
CA LEU A 429 -17.33 4.73 18.18
C LEU A 429 -16.27 5.12 17.14
N THR A 430 -15.69 6.32 17.25
CA THR A 430 -14.59 6.77 16.39
C THR A 430 -13.24 6.23 16.83
N ASN A 431 -13.04 6.07 18.13
CA ASN A 431 -11.80 5.61 18.76
C ASN A 431 -12.07 4.42 19.70
N PRO A 432 -12.40 3.23 19.17
CA PRO A 432 -12.64 2.06 20.00
C PRO A 432 -11.37 1.62 20.72
N CYS A 433 -11.50 1.25 22.00
CA CYS A 433 -10.44 0.58 22.75
C CYS A 433 -10.44 -0.90 22.40
N LEU A 434 -9.39 -1.38 21.73
CA LEU A 434 -9.29 -2.79 21.31
C LEU A 434 -8.67 -3.64 22.44
N ILE A 435 -9.47 -3.93 23.47
CA ILE A 435 -9.11 -4.80 24.60
C ILE A 435 -10.24 -5.81 24.81
N GLU A 436 -9.91 -7.09 25.03
CA GLU A 436 -10.89 -8.14 25.34
C GLU A 436 -10.77 -8.63 26.79
N LEU A 437 -11.92 -8.99 27.38
CA LEU A 437 -11.99 -9.55 28.74
C LEU A 437 -11.49 -10.99 28.81
N ILE A 438 -11.43 -11.70 27.69
CA ILE A 438 -10.91 -13.08 27.63
C ILE A 438 -9.48 -13.17 28.17
N TRP A 439 -8.69 -12.11 27.98
CA TRP A 439 -7.35 -12.04 28.52
C TRP A 439 -7.38 -12.10 30.05
N ASN A 440 -8.24 -11.28 30.68
CA ASN A 440 -8.38 -11.23 32.13
C ASN A 440 -8.89 -12.56 32.70
N TYR A 441 -9.82 -13.22 32.00
CA TYR A 441 -10.31 -14.54 32.37
C TYR A 441 -9.16 -15.56 32.47
N TRP A 442 -8.29 -15.62 31.46
CA TRP A 442 -7.18 -16.56 31.47
C TRP A 442 -6.10 -16.22 32.51
N GLN A 443 -5.88 -14.93 32.80
CA GLN A 443 -4.97 -14.53 33.88
C GLN A 443 -5.51 -14.91 35.27
N GLU A 444 -6.83 -14.83 35.48
CA GLU A 444 -7.51 -15.31 36.69
C GLU A 444 -7.40 -16.83 36.84
N GLU A 445 -7.71 -17.60 35.79
CA GLU A 445 -7.56 -19.07 35.80
C GLU A 445 -6.07 -19.50 35.94
N GLY A 446 -5.15 -18.63 35.53
CA GLY A 446 -3.70 -18.76 35.74
C GLY A 446 -3.24 -18.60 37.20
N MET A 447 -4.14 -18.26 38.13
CA MET A 447 -3.89 -18.02 39.56
C MET A 447 -3.15 -16.71 39.87
N LEU A 448 -3.16 -15.73 38.96
CA LEU A 448 -2.49 -14.43 39.18
C LEU A 448 -3.11 -13.68 40.37
N VAL A 449 -4.43 -13.50 40.35
CA VAL A 449 -5.17 -12.76 41.38
C VAL A 449 -5.11 -13.49 42.73
N GLN A 450 -5.18 -14.81 42.70
CA GLN A 450 -5.10 -15.70 43.86
C GLN A 450 -3.71 -15.62 44.50
N THR A 451 -2.65 -15.58 43.69
CA THR A 451 -1.27 -15.37 44.17
C THR A 451 -1.15 -14.04 44.89
N MET A 452 -1.62 -12.95 44.27
CA MET A 452 -1.56 -11.63 44.90
C MET A 452 -2.37 -11.58 46.19
N ASN A 453 -3.58 -12.16 46.21
CA ASN A 453 -4.44 -12.18 47.41
C ASN A 453 -3.82 -12.98 48.57
N ALA A 454 -3.17 -14.11 48.30
CA ALA A 454 -2.52 -14.89 49.35
C ALA A 454 -1.26 -14.18 49.90
N ILE A 455 -0.52 -13.47 49.04
CA ILE A 455 0.61 -12.62 49.46
C ILE A 455 0.11 -11.45 50.31
N THR A 456 -0.95 -10.75 49.91
CA THR A 456 -1.49 -9.61 50.66
C THR A 456 -2.12 -10.04 51.98
N GLN A 457 -2.77 -11.21 52.04
CA GLN A 457 -3.24 -11.78 53.30
C GLN A 457 -2.08 -12.00 54.27
N ARG A 458 -0.99 -12.63 53.80
CA ARG A 458 0.21 -12.80 54.62
C ARG A 458 0.78 -11.45 55.06
N PHE A 459 0.84 -10.47 54.17
CA PHE A 459 1.32 -9.12 54.44
C PHE A 459 0.50 -8.38 55.52
N GLN A 460 -0.82 -8.60 55.55
CA GLN A 460 -1.73 -8.11 56.59
C GLN A 460 -1.70 -8.97 57.87
N ASN A 461 -0.81 -9.97 57.95
CA ASN A 461 -0.74 -10.96 59.03
C ASN A 461 -2.05 -11.76 59.22
N LEU A 462 -2.77 -12.00 58.12
CA LEU A 462 -3.91 -12.91 58.07
C LEU A 462 -3.43 -14.31 57.72
N ARG A 463 -3.90 -15.31 58.46
CA ARG A 463 -3.64 -16.71 58.16
C ARG A 463 -4.51 -17.17 56.99
N GLY A 464 -3.92 -17.90 56.06
CA GLY A 464 -4.65 -18.48 54.93
C GLY A 464 -5.73 -19.48 55.37
N PRO A 465 -6.70 -19.79 54.49
CA PRO A 465 -7.81 -20.69 54.79
C PRO A 465 -7.42 -22.19 54.80
N SER A 466 -6.17 -22.52 54.46
CA SER A 466 -5.66 -23.89 54.47
C SER A 466 -5.26 -24.31 55.89
N VAL A 467 -5.44 -25.59 56.22
CA VAL A 467 -5.02 -26.18 57.52
C VAL A 467 -3.50 -26.00 57.70
N THR A 468 -2.76 -26.23 56.63
CA THR A 468 -1.33 -25.92 56.51
C THR A 468 -1.17 -24.68 55.63
N ASP A 469 -0.84 -23.55 56.24
CA ASP A 469 -0.52 -22.31 55.52
C ASP A 469 1.00 -22.27 55.28
N PRO A 470 1.48 -22.49 54.05
CA PRO A 470 2.91 -22.56 53.79
C PRO A 470 3.58 -21.17 53.84
N LEU A 471 2.82 -20.07 53.77
CA LEU A 471 3.33 -18.72 53.93
C LEU A 471 3.36 -18.26 55.41
N ALA A 472 2.76 -19.00 56.34
CA ALA A 472 2.72 -18.60 57.75
C ALA A 472 4.12 -18.48 58.38
N ASN A 473 5.10 -19.23 57.88
CA ASN A 473 6.48 -19.23 58.36
C ASN A 473 7.43 -18.42 57.47
N THR A 474 6.95 -17.78 56.41
CA THR A 474 7.81 -16.92 55.57
C THR A 474 7.90 -15.53 56.18
N GLU A 475 9.13 -15.04 56.33
CA GLU A 475 9.40 -13.69 56.85
C GLU A 475 9.05 -12.64 55.80
N ILE A 476 8.33 -11.60 56.20
CA ILE A 476 7.88 -10.50 55.33
C ILE A 476 9.01 -9.48 55.12
N ASP A 477 10.13 -9.63 55.82
CA ASP A 477 11.28 -8.71 55.79
C ASP A 477 11.72 -8.36 54.36
N MET A 478 11.79 -9.37 53.47
CA MET A 478 12.20 -9.21 52.08
C MET A 478 11.26 -8.29 51.27
N LEU A 479 10.01 -8.12 51.69
CA LEU A 479 9.01 -7.25 51.04
C LEU A 479 8.97 -5.84 51.63
N ARG A 480 9.79 -5.51 52.64
CA ARG A 480 9.86 -4.16 53.23
C ARG A 480 10.09 -3.04 52.20
N PRO A 481 10.94 -3.20 51.16
CA PRO A 481 11.09 -2.16 50.13
C PRO A 481 9.79 -1.86 49.36
N LEU A 482 8.87 -2.82 49.28
CA LEU A 482 7.60 -2.70 48.56
C LEU A 482 6.43 -2.32 49.49
N ASN A 483 6.70 -1.98 50.76
CA ASN A 483 5.68 -1.70 51.77
C ASN A 483 4.65 -0.65 51.32
N ASN A 484 5.13 0.43 50.71
CA ASN A 484 4.32 1.56 50.25
C ASN A 484 3.37 1.16 49.10
N LEU A 485 3.82 0.26 48.24
CA LEU A 485 3.02 -0.25 47.13
C LEU A 485 2.01 -1.30 47.61
N LEU A 486 2.43 -2.22 48.49
CA LEU A 486 1.57 -3.28 49.01
C LEU A 486 0.47 -2.75 49.93
N TRP A 487 0.78 -1.83 50.85
CA TRP A 487 -0.26 -1.18 51.65
C TRP A 487 -1.23 -0.37 50.79
N GLY A 488 -0.72 0.40 49.82
CA GLY A 488 -1.57 1.11 48.87
C GLY A 488 -2.52 0.18 48.12
N TYR A 489 -2.01 -0.96 47.62
CA TYR A 489 -2.81 -1.99 46.96
C TYR A 489 -3.88 -2.60 47.86
N THR A 490 -3.55 -2.88 49.12
CA THR A 490 -4.52 -3.43 50.09
C THR A 490 -5.59 -2.42 50.50
N GLN A 491 -5.21 -1.15 50.72
CA GLN A 491 -6.15 -0.09 51.08
C GLN A 491 -7.13 0.22 49.93
N ASP A 492 -6.68 0.07 48.67
CA ASP A 492 -7.51 0.30 47.48
C ASP A 492 -8.48 -0.86 47.17
N GLU A 493 -8.56 -1.90 48.01
CA GLU A 493 -9.48 -3.03 47.82
C GLU A 493 -10.94 -2.64 47.58
N GLN A 494 -11.41 -1.56 48.21
CA GLN A 494 -12.78 -1.07 48.04
C GLN A 494 -13.04 -0.47 46.64
N HIS A 495 -12.01 0.07 45.98
CA HIS A 495 -12.14 0.64 44.63
C HIS A 495 -11.71 -0.33 43.53
N ARG A 496 -11.20 -1.52 43.90
CA ARG A 496 -10.84 -2.56 42.94
C ARG A 496 -12.07 -3.31 42.45
N LEU A 497 -12.03 -3.74 41.20
CA LEU A 497 -13.09 -4.52 40.60
C LEU A 497 -13.19 -5.90 41.27
N THR A 498 -14.38 -6.21 41.79
CA THR A 498 -14.60 -7.48 42.49
C THR A 498 -14.57 -8.66 41.52
N VAL A 499 -14.08 -9.81 42.00
CA VAL A 499 -14.07 -11.07 41.23
C VAL A 499 -15.49 -11.46 40.79
N VAL A 500 -16.49 -11.24 41.67
CA VAL A 500 -17.90 -11.50 41.35
C VAL A 500 -18.35 -10.66 40.17
N ARG A 501 -18.03 -9.35 40.16
CA ARG A 501 -18.38 -8.47 39.05
C ARG A 501 -17.72 -8.91 37.75
N ARG A 502 -16.41 -9.22 37.76
CA ARG A 502 -15.70 -9.76 36.59
C ARG A 502 -16.35 -11.02 36.06
N ASN A 503 -16.74 -11.93 36.96
CA ASN A 503 -17.34 -13.21 36.59
C ASN A 503 -18.69 -13.07 35.87
N TYR A 504 -19.52 -12.10 36.28
CA TYR A 504 -20.77 -11.79 35.56
C TYR A 504 -20.49 -11.30 34.14
N GLU A 505 -19.46 -10.49 33.94
CA GLU A 505 -19.11 -10.01 32.58
C GLU A 505 -18.49 -11.12 31.73
N TYR A 506 -17.69 -12.03 32.29
CA TYR A 506 -17.19 -13.18 31.53
C TYR A 506 -18.34 -14.03 30.97
N ASP A 507 -19.38 -14.26 31.77
CA ASP A 507 -20.56 -15.03 31.35
C ASP A 507 -21.40 -14.25 30.33
N HIS A 508 -21.53 -12.93 30.52
CA HIS A 508 -22.25 -12.06 29.61
C HIS A 508 -21.57 -11.93 28.23
N HIS A 509 -20.23 -11.95 28.17
CA HIS A 509 -19.48 -11.75 26.92
C HIS A 509 -19.20 -13.04 26.17
N TYR A 510 -18.90 -14.12 26.89
CA TYR A 510 -18.41 -15.37 26.30
C TYR A 510 -19.13 -16.61 26.85
N GLY A 511 -20.05 -16.47 27.80
CA GLY A 511 -20.71 -17.62 28.45
C GLY A 511 -19.74 -18.46 29.28
N ILE A 512 -18.57 -17.92 29.61
CA ILE A 512 -17.56 -18.57 30.45
C ILE A 512 -17.63 -17.99 31.85
N ARG A 513 -17.36 -18.82 32.85
CA ARG A 513 -17.40 -18.40 34.25
C ARG A 513 -16.30 -19.09 35.03
N LEU A 514 -15.77 -18.38 36.02
CA LEU A 514 -14.88 -18.91 37.03
C LEU A 514 -15.65 -19.87 37.95
N ASP A 515 -14.98 -20.90 38.43
CA ASP A 515 -15.50 -21.82 39.43
C ASP A 515 -14.68 -21.74 40.71
N GLY A 516 -15.31 -21.39 41.83
CA GLY A 516 -14.60 -21.16 43.09
C GLY A 516 -15.48 -20.72 44.24
N LYS A 517 -14.89 -20.66 45.44
CA LYS A 517 -15.60 -20.25 46.67
C LYS A 517 -16.17 -18.83 46.59
N ALA A 518 -15.45 -17.92 45.93
CA ALA A 518 -15.81 -16.50 45.84
C ALA A 518 -17.00 -16.20 44.90
N VAL A 519 -17.37 -17.14 44.02
CA VAL A 519 -18.33 -16.91 42.92
C VAL A 519 -19.52 -17.87 42.96
N ARG A 520 -19.86 -18.39 44.16
CA ARG A 520 -20.99 -19.30 44.36
C ARG A 520 -22.33 -18.57 44.17
N GLY A 521 -23.29 -19.24 43.53
CA GLY A 521 -24.68 -18.76 43.44
C GLY A 521 -24.93 -17.64 42.44
N MET A 522 -24.13 -17.55 41.38
CA MET A 522 -24.34 -16.60 40.28
C MET A 522 -25.73 -16.75 39.65
N ARG A 523 -26.41 -15.62 39.41
CA ARG A 523 -27.71 -15.54 38.72
C ARG A 523 -27.64 -14.48 37.61
N PRO A 524 -27.03 -14.80 36.46
CA PRO A 524 -26.89 -13.86 35.36
C PRO A 524 -28.26 -13.59 34.72
N ALA A 525 -28.46 -12.37 34.23
CA ALA A 525 -29.68 -12.03 33.46
C ALA A 525 -29.60 -12.58 32.02
N ASP A 526 -28.39 -12.66 31.47
CA ASP A 526 -28.11 -13.07 30.11
C ASP A 526 -26.73 -13.75 30.04
N SER A 527 -26.59 -14.81 29.23
CA SER A 527 -25.38 -15.64 29.11
C SER A 527 -25.17 -16.10 27.67
N ARG A 528 -23.90 -16.12 27.21
CA ARG A 528 -23.54 -16.50 25.83
C ARG A 528 -23.18 -17.99 25.72
N SER A 529 -24.13 -18.86 26.05
CA SER A 529 -23.92 -20.32 26.13
C SER A 529 -23.31 -20.97 24.88
N LYS A 530 -23.60 -20.46 23.68
CA LYS A 530 -23.11 -21.03 22.41
C LYS A 530 -21.73 -20.55 21.97
N PHE A 531 -21.16 -19.53 22.63
CA PHE A 531 -19.91 -18.93 22.20
C PHE A 531 -18.76 -19.96 22.19
N LEU A 532 -18.61 -20.73 23.27
CA LEU A 532 -17.51 -21.67 23.41
C LEU A 532 -17.55 -22.76 22.33
N GLU A 533 -18.73 -23.30 22.05
CA GLU A 533 -18.94 -24.29 20.99
C GLU A 533 -18.60 -23.71 19.61
N ALA A 534 -19.10 -22.52 19.29
CA ALA A 534 -18.82 -21.86 18.02
C ALA A 534 -17.32 -21.51 17.85
N PHE A 535 -16.68 -21.04 18.91
CA PHE A 535 -15.26 -20.69 18.88
C PHE A 535 -14.35 -21.93 18.75
N HIS A 536 -14.63 -23.00 19.49
CA HIS A 536 -13.91 -24.27 19.33
C HIS A 536 -14.17 -24.90 17.95
N HIS A 537 -15.39 -24.78 17.42
CA HIS A 537 -15.70 -25.21 16.07
C HIS A 537 -14.84 -24.47 15.03
N LEU A 538 -14.71 -23.14 15.15
CA LEU A 538 -13.84 -22.32 14.30
C LEU A 538 -12.37 -22.80 14.38
N LEU A 539 -11.83 -23.00 15.58
CA LEU A 539 -10.44 -23.45 15.78
C LEU A 539 -10.19 -24.84 15.16
N ARG A 540 -11.17 -25.73 15.22
CA ARG A 540 -11.09 -27.04 14.58
C ARG A 540 -11.06 -26.92 13.06
N LEU A 541 -11.95 -26.12 12.47
CA LEU A 541 -11.96 -25.87 11.02
C LEU A 541 -10.64 -25.26 10.53
N LEU A 542 -10.03 -24.38 11.32
CA LEU A 542 -8.71 -23.84 11.02
C LEU A 542 -7.64 -24.93 10.94
N THR A 543 -7.71 -25.94 11.81
CA THR A 543 -6.74 -27.06 11.77
C THR A 543 -6.86 -27.87 10.49
N THR A 544 -8.09 -28.18 10.08
CA THR A 544 -8.35 -28.85 8.79
C THR A 544 -7.88 -27.99 7.61
N PHE A 545 -8.15 -26.68 7.65
CA PHE A 545 -7.70 -25.73 6.63
C PHE A 545 -6.18 -25.65 6.55
N TYR A 546 -5.45 -25.59 7.68
CA TYR A 546 -3.98 -25.53 7.64
C TYR A 546 -3.37 -26.78 7.03
N ARG A 547 -3.96 -27.96 7.24
CA ARG A 547 -3.51 -29.19 6.57
C ARG A 547 -3.72 -29.11 5.05
N GLN A 548 -4.83 -28.54 4.60
CA GLN A 548 -5.11 -28.34 3.18
C GLN A 548 -4.22 -27.24 2.56
N ASP A 549 -3.95 -26.17 3.30
CA ASP A 549 -3.12 -25.04 2.84
C ASP A 549 -1.62 -25.41 2.79
N ASP A 550 -1.19 -26.35 3.64
CA ASP A 550 0.15 -26.95 3.56
C ASP A 550 0.29 -27.94 2.40
N ASP A 551 -0.82 -28.55 1.98
CA ASP A 551 -0.85 -29.45 0.82
C ASP A 551 -0.89 -28.65 -0.48
N THR A 552 0.27 -28.49 -1.10
CA THR A 552 0.43 -27.73 -2.34
C THR A 552 -0.22 -28.40 -3.56
N THR A 553 -0.82 -29.59 -3.40
CA THR A 553 -1.59 -30.27 -4.45
C THR A 553 -3.08 -29.90 -4.45
N VAL A 554 -3.58 -29.27 -3.37
CA VAL A 554 -5.00 -28.95 -3.19
C VAL A 554 -5.16 -27.45 -2.96
N LYS A 555 -6.19 -26.86 -3.60
CA LYS A 555 -6.61 -25.50 -3.24
C LYS A 555 -7.46 -25.58 -1.97
N ALA A 556 -6.94 -25.06 -0.86
CA ALA A 556 -7.66 -25.05 0.41
C ALA A 556 -8.95 -24.23 0.32
N ASP A 557 -10.03 -24.77 0.89
CA ASP A 557 -11.34 -24.10 0.93
C ASP A 557 -11.51 -23.32 2.24
N ALA A 558 -11.63 -21.99 2.15
CA ALA A 558 -11.84 -21.11 3.28
C ALA A 558 -13.34 -20.80 3.55
N PHE A 559 -14.26 -21.29 2.72
CA PHE A 559 -15.68 -21.00 2.89
C PHE A 559 -16.28 -21.51 4.22
N PRO A 560 -15.92 -22.73 4.72
CA PRO A 560 -16.36 -23.16 6.05
C PRO A 560 -15.88 -22.23 7.16
N ILE A 561 -14.65 -21.69 7.06
CA ILE A 561 -14.11 -20.74 8.02
C ILE A 561 -14.90 -19.44 8.00
N LEU A 562 -15.27 -18.94 6.81
CA LEU A 562 -16.08 -17.73 6.68
C LEU A 562 -17.42 -17.86 7.44
N ASN A 563 -18.10 -18.99 7.30
CA ASN A 563 -19.38 -19.22 8.00
C ASN A 563 -19.18 -19.30 9.52
N ALA A 564 -18.15 -20.00 9.99
CA ALA A 564 -17.83 -20.05 11.41
C ALA A 564 -17.45 -18.67 11.98
N LEU A 565 -16.69 -17.86 11.22
CA LEU A 565 -16.36 -16.48 11.60
C LEU A 565 -17.62 -15.62 11.73
N LYS A 566 -18.56 -15.74 10.79
CA LYS A 566 -19.86 -15.05 10.86
C LYS A 566 -20.65 -15.45 12.10
N GLU A 567 -20.72 -16.74 12.41
CA GLU A 567 -21.42 -17.23 13.60
C GLU A 567 -20.81 -16.69 14.90
N VAL A 568 -19.48 -16.78 15.04
CA VAL A 568 -18.77 -16.25 16.21
C VAL A 568 -18.94 -14.73 16.31
N HIS A 569 -18.79 -13.99 15.20
CA HIS A 569 -19.00 -12.55 15.15
C HIS A 569 -20.41 -12.16 15.60
N LEU A 570 -21.44 -12.86 15.10
CA LEU A 570 -22.83 -12.60 15.49
C LEU A 570 -23.05 -12.85 16.99
N ILE A 571 -22.54 -13.94 17.55
CA ILE A 571 -22.63 -14.23 18.99
C ILE A 571 -21.93 -13.14 19.80
N LEU A 572 -20.72 -12.73 19.40
CA LEU A 572 -19.97 -11.66 20.07
C LEU A 572 -20.68 -10.30 19.99
N SER A 573 -21.35 -10.01 18.87
CA SER A 573 -22.08 -8.75 18.67
C SER A 573 -23.30 -8.61 19.59
N GLN A 574 -23.95 -9.72 19.97
CA GLN A 574 -25.08 -9.71 20.90
C GLN A 574 -24.67 -9.22 22.31
N GLY A 575 -23.40 -9.43 22.71
CA GLY A 575 -22.85 -8.97 24.00
C GLY A 575 -22.08 -7.64 23.92
N ALA A 576 -22.04 -6.97 22.77
CA ALA A 576 -21.17 -5.81 22.57
C ALA A 576 -21.55 -4.57 23.41
N HIS A 577 -22.79 -4.47 23.90
CA HIS A 577 -23.28 -3.31 24.65
C HIS A 577 -22.49 -3.04 25.95
N ASN A 578 -22.08 -4.08 26.69
CA ASN A 578 -21.26 -3.92 27.91
C ASN A 578 -19.75 -3.85 27.62
N GLN A 579 -19.30 -4.25 26.42
CA GLN A 579 -17.88 -4.20 26.02
C GLN A 579 -17.38 -2.78 25.82
N TYR A 580 -18.27 -1.85 25.44
CA TYR A 580 -17.96 -0.43 25.42
C TYR A 580 -17.90 0.18 26.82
N GLY A 581 -18.09 -0.59 27.89
CA GLY A 581 -17.93 -0.12 29.28
C GLY A 581 -16.46 -0.01 29.69
N ASP A 582 -16.21 0.63 30.83
CA ASP A 582 -14.86 0.82 31.38
C ASP A 582 -14.29 -0.44 32.05
N LEU A 583 -15.03 -1.56 32.02
CA LEU A 583 -14.68 -2.78 32.75
C LEU A 583 -13.48 -3.54 32.16
N PRO A 584 -13.36 -3.75 30.82
CA PRO A 584 -12.19 -4.38 30.24
C PRO A 584 -10.90 -3.60 30.50
N SER A 585 -10.93 -2.27 30.38
CA SER A 585 -9.77 -1.42 30.64
C SER A 585 -9.40 -1.40 32.12
N THR A 586 -10.36 -1.22 33.03
CA THR A 586 -10.09 -1.28 34.48
C THR A 586 -9.54 -2.64 34.94
N ALA A 587 -10.13 -3.75 34.47
CA ALA A 587 -9.62 -5.09 34.77
C ALA A 587 -8.21 -5.30 34.23
N ARG A 588 -7.90 -4.80 33.02
CA ARG A 588 -6.55 -4.85 32.43
C ARG A 588 -5.55 -4.08 33.27
N ILE A 589 -5.87 -2.85 33.68
CA ILE A 589 -5.03 -1.98 34.51
C ILE A 589 -4.68 -2.70 35.81
N GLU A 590 -5.66 -3.24 36.52
CA GLU A 590 -5.45 -3.93 37.80
C GLU A 590 -4.54 -5.15 37.67
N MET A 591 -4.73 -5.97 36.63
CA MET A 591 -3.94 -7.18 36.43
C MET A 591 -2.52 -6.88 35.92
N LEU A 592 -2.33 -5.83 35.11
CA LEU A 592 -0.99 -5.35 34.76
C LEU A 592 -0.23 -4.88 36.00
N MET A 593 -0.90 -4.12 36.89
CA MET A 593 -0.30 -3.71 38.16
C MET A 593 0.09 -4.91 39.03
N GLN A 594 -0.76 -5.95 39.11
CA GLN A 594 -0.43 -7.20 39.81
C GLN A 594 0.79 -7.91 39.21
N GLN A 595 0.84 -8.04 37.88
CA GLN A 595 1.99 -8.62 37.17
C GLN A 595 3.27 -7.83 37.47
N TRP A 596 3.22 -6.50 37.43
CA TRP A 596 4.40 -5.68 37.69
C TRP A 596 4.87 -5.75 39.13
N LEU A 597 3.94 -5.74 40.10
CA LEU A 597 4.30 -5.96 41.51
C LEU A 597 5.01 -7.30 41.69
N LEU A 598 4.51 -8.38 41.08
CA LEU A 598 5.12 -9.71 41.15
C LEU A 598 6.45 -9.81 40.37
N ALA A 599 6.65 -9.00 39.33
CA ALA A 599 7.90 -8.99 38.56
C ALA A 599 9.09 -8.44 39.36
N ARG A 600 8.84 -7.73 40.47
CA ARG A 600 9.86 -7.10 41.29
C ARG A 600 10.87 -8.11 41.87
N PRO A 601 12.17 -7.76 41.93
CA PRO A 601 13.22 -8.67 42.37
C PRO A 601 13.05 -9.13 43.83
N GLU A 602 12.41 -8.33 44.68
CA GLU A 602 12.11 -8.66 46.08
C GLU A 602 11.28 -9.95 46.20
N PHE A 603 10.34 -10.18 45.25
CA PHE A 603 9.56 -11.42 45.22
C PHE A 603 10.38 -12.66 44.85
N ARG A 604 11.55 -12.48 44.23
CA ARG A 604 12.47 -13.59 43.93
C ARG A 604 13.04 -14.21 45.18
N GLU A 605 13.34 -13.39 46.18
CA GLU A 605 13.89 -13.82 47.46
C GLU A 605 12.79 -14.30 48.40
N PHE A 606 11.59 -13.69 48.30
CA PHE A 606 10.43 -14.09 49.12
C PHE A 606 9.85 -15.46 48.73
N LEU A 607 9.82 -15.81 47.43
CA LEU A 607 9.24 -17.06 46.95
C LEU A 607 10.33 -18.04 46.45
N PRO A 608 10.17 -19.36 46.67
CA PRO A 608 11.10 -20.38 46.20
C PRO A 608 10.99 -20.58 44.68
N THR A 609 11.70 -19.72 43.95
CA THR A 609 11.57 -19.58 42.49
C THR A 609 12.64 -20.37 41.74
N ARG A 610 12.37 -20.75 40.49
CA ARG A 610 13.28 -21.60 39.68
C ARG A 610 13.96 -20.77 38.59
N VAL A 611 15.05 -20.13 38.96
CA VAL A 611 15.83 -19.19 38.10
C VAL A 611 16.22 -19.77 36.74
N MET A 612 16.45 -21.09 36.63
CA MET A 612 16.86 -21.73 35.37
C MET A 612 15.71 -21.97 34.37
N VAL A 613 14.45 -21.75 34.77
CA VAL A 613 13.31 -21.84 33.84
C VAL A 613 13.17 -20.51 33.11
N ALA A 614 13.39 -20.54 31.79
CA ALA A 614 13.28 -19.36 30.95
C ALA A 614 11.81 -19.00 30.67
N TYR A 615 11.24 -18.14 31.54
CA TYR A 615 9.96 -17.52 31.28
C TYR A 615 10.12 -16.25 30.43
N PRO A 616 9.18 -15.93 29.53
CA PRO A 616 9.23 -14.72 28.72
C PRO A 616 8.98 -13.44 29.54
N GLU A 617 8.28 -13.55 30.67
CA GLU A 617 7.96 -12.42 31.56
C GLU A 617 8.34 -12.75 33.02
N PRO A 618 8.97 -11.83 33.76
CA PRO A 618 9.52 -12.11 35.10
C PRO A 618 8.51 -12.52 36.17
N TRP A 619 7.25 -12.03 36.09
CA TRP A 619 6.22 -12.31 37.08
C TRP A 619 5.74 -13.77 37.07
N MET A 620 5.89 -14.46 35.93
CA MET A 620 5.37 -15.81 35.73
C MET A 620 6.03 -16.83 36.65
N ASP A 621 7.34 -16.69 36.90
CA ASP A 621 8.09 -17.55 37.83
C ASP A 621 7.56 -17.43 39.27
N ARG A 622 7.12 -16.23 39.69
CA ARG A 622 6.52 -16.02 41.02
C ARG A 622 5.17 -16.71 41.17
N VAL A 623 4.32 -16.62 40.14
CA VAL A 623 3.01 -17.28 40.15
C VAL A 623 3.16 -18.81 40.09
N ASP A 624 4.06 -19.35 39.25
CA ASP A 624 4.32 -20.79 39.21
C ASP A 624 4.96 -21.32 40.51
N ALA A 625 5.83 -20.54 41.16
CA ALA A 625 6.36 -20.87 42.48
C ALA A 625 5.24 -20.92 43.55
N MET A 626 4.34 -19.93 43.53
CA MET A 626 3.22 -19.87 44.44
C MET A 626 2.25 -21.03 44.24
N LYS A 627 1.93 -21.39 43.00
CA LYS A 627 1.06 -22.53 42.67
C LYS A 627 1.60 -23.85 43.23
N ARG A 628 2.92 -24.07 43.14
CA ARG A 628 3.58 -25.24 43.74
C ARG A 628 3.54 -25.20 45.26
N LEU A 629 3.84 -24.05 45.86
CA LEU A 629 3.84 -23.88 47.31
C LEU A 629 2.45 -24.12 47.92
N GLN A 630 1.39 -23.66 47.24
CA GLN A 630 0.01 -23.80 47.69
C GLN A 630 -0.68 -25.08 47.22
N THR A 631 0.02 -25.98 46.51
CA THR A 631 -0.56 -27.20 45.91
C THR A 631 -1.81 -26.93 45.06
N TRP A 632 -1.76 -25.87 44.25
CA TRP A 632 -2.80 -25.53 43.29
C TRP A 632 -2.63 -26.37 42.02
N SER A 633 -2.50 -25.76 40.84
CA SER A 633 -2.33 -26.49 39.58
C SER A 633 -0.85 -26.64 39.20
N ASP A 634 -0.50 -27.81 38.66
CA ASP A 634 0.85 -28.10 38.14
C ASP A 634 1.09 -27.53 36.72
N THR A 635 0.03 -27.13 36.01
CA THR A 635 0.13 -26.52 34.68
C THR A 635 0.88 -25.20 34.76
N SER A 636 1.87 -24.96 33.91
CA SER A 636 2.59 -23.68 33.90
C SER A 636 1.70 -22.49 33.51
N VAL A 637 1.89 -21.35 34.18
CA VAL A 637 1.28 -20.05 33.87
C VAL A 637 1.52 -19.60 32.42
N MET A 638 2.60 -20.07 31.77
CA MET A 638 2.87 -19.76 30.36
C MET A 638 1.71 -20.11 29.43
N HIS A 639 1.03 -21.24 29.67
CA HIS A 639 -0.10 -21.63 28.83
C HIS A 639 -1.28 -20.65 29.00
N PHE A 640 -1.55 -20.20 30.22
CA PHE A 640 -2.61 -19.22 30.50
C PHE A 640 -2.30 -17.85 29.89
N ARG A 641 -1.04 -17.39 29.97
CA ARG A 641 -0.58 -16.19 29.28
C ARG A 641 -0.79 -16.29 27.77
N ASN A 642 -0.40 -17.40 27.16
CA ASN A 642 -0.54 -17.59 25.72
C ASN A 642 -2.02 -17.65 25.29
N LEU A 643 -2.88 -18.30 26.08
CA LEU A 643 -4.34 -18.27 25.89
C LEU A 643 -4.91 -16.85 25.97
N ALA A 644 -4.40 -16.04 26.90
CA ALA A 644 -4.80 -14.66 27.07
C ALA A 644 -4.44 -13.81 25.84
N ILE A 645 -3.19 -13.86 25.40
CA ILE A 645 -2.68 -13.05 24.28
C ILE A 645 -3.29 -13.49 22.95
N PHE A 646 -3.23 -14.78 22.62
CA PHE A 646 -3.74 -15.29 21.35
C PHE A 646 -5.27 -15.22 21.29
N GLY A 647 -5.95 -15.48 22.42
CA GLY A 647 -7.40 -15.33 22.51
C GLY A 647 -7.84 -13.90 22.27
N GLU A 648 -7.17 -12.92 22.87
CA GLU A 648 -7.46 -11.49 22.65
C GLU A 648 -7.29 -11.09 21.18
N GLN A 649 -6.14 -11.44 20.57
CA GLN A 649 -5.88 -11.13 19.16
C GLN A 649 -6.93 -11.72 18.21
N LEU A 650 -7.26 -13.00 18.39
CA LEU A 650 -8.27 -13.68 17.59
C LEU A 650 -9.65 -13.03 17.78
N LEU A 651 -10.11 -12.88 19.03
CA LEU A 651 -11.46 -12.35 19.29
C LEU A 651 -11.62 -10.89 18.88
N LEU A 652 -10.59 -10.05 19.02
CA LEU A 652 -10.60 -8.67 18.52
C LEU A 652 -10.82 -8.66 17.00
N SER A 653 -10.08 -9.50 16.27
CA SER A 653 -10.20 -9.56 14.81
C SER A 653 -11.59 -10.06 14.36
N VAL A 654 -12.22 -10.96 15.12
CA VAL A 654 -13.57 -11.45 14.84
C VAL A 654 -14.63 -10.42 15.24
N ARG A 655 -14.48 -9.74 16.38
CA ARG A 655 -15.47 -8.77 16.88
C ARG A 655 -15.53 -7.52 16.00
N PHE A 656 -14.37 -6.97 15.67
CA PHE A 656 -14.27 -5.69 14.96
C PHE A 656 -14.24 -5.86 13.44
N GLY A 657 -14.01 -7.07 12.93
CA GLY A 657 -14.22 -7.39 11.52
C GLY A 657 -15.72 -7.41 11.18
N HIS A 658 -16.12 -6.76 10.09
CA HIS A 658 -17.52 -6.74 9.63
C HIS A 658 -17.90 -8.01 8.86
N TRP A 659 -17.73 -9.18 9.50
CA TRP A 659 -17.90 -10.50 8.88
C TRP A 659 -19.31 -10.74 8.32
N SER A 660 -20.33 -10.08 8.88
CA SER A 660 -21.74 -10.29 8.49
C SER A 660 -22.02 -9.99 7.01
N ASP A 661 -21.29 -9.06 6.41
CA ASP A 661 -21.51 -8.60 5.01
C ASP A 661 -20.48 -9.17 4.02
N VAL A 662 -19.57 -10.03 4.49
CA VAL A 662 -18.53 -10.64 3.66
C VAL A 662 -19.09 -11.87 2.96
N TYR A 663 -19.10 -11.90 1.63
CA TYR A 663 -19.57 -13.06 0.86
C TYR A 663 -18.42 -13.89 0.27
N GLU A 664 -17.26 -13.29 0.05
CA GLU A 664 -16.12 -13.93 -0.59
C GLU A 664 -15.23 -14.66 0.42
N ALA A 665 -14.77 -15.85 0.05
CA ALA A 665 -13.90 -16.67 0.90
C ALA A 665 -12.48 -16.11 1.03
N THR A 666 -12.06 -15.19 0.15
CA THR A 666 -10.69 -14.63 0.11
C THR A 666 -10.30 -13.93 1.41
N GLN A 667 -11.22 -13.17 2.03
CA GLN A 667 -10.96 -12.49 3.31
C GLN A 667 -10.79 -13.49 4.46
N ALA A 668 -11.61 -14.54 4.52
CA ALA A 668 -11.47 -15.60 5.50
C ALA A 668 -10.18 -16.43 5.30
N PHE A 669 -9.79 -16.62 4.03
CA PHE A 669 -8.53 -17.27 3.66
C PHE A 669 -7.32 -16.47 4.19
N ASN A 670 -7.29 -15.17 3.91
CA ASN A 670 -6.24 -14.28 4.41
C ASN A 670 -6.23 -14.20 5.94
N TRP A 671 -7.40 -14.16 6.58
CA TRP A 671 -7.51 -14.16 8.04
C TRP A 671 -6.91 -15.43 8.66
N ALA A 672 -7.25 -16.60 8.10
CA ALA A 672 -6.75 -17.87 8.58
C ALA A 672 -5.23 -17.97 8.46
N ARG A 673 -4.64 -17.52 7.34
CA ARG A 673 -3.18 -17.45 7.15
C ARG A 673 -2.51 -16.43 8.09
N PHE A 674 -3.08 -15.23 8.20
CA PHE A 674 -2.51 -14.16 9.01
C PHE A 674 -2.41 -14.55 10.49
N TRP A 675 -3.46 -15.18 11.03
CA TRP A 675 -3.56 -15.58 12.44
C TRP A 675 -3.12 -17.01 12.74
N ARG A 676 -2.49 -17.70 11.78
CA ARG A 676 -2.07 -19.10 11.91
C ARG A 676 -1.22 -19.39 13.16
N PRO A 677 -0.15 -18.62 13.48
CA PRO A 677 0.63 -18.84 14.70
C PRO A 677 -0.20 -18.72 15.98
N GLN A 678 -1.12 -17.75 16.02
CA GLN A 678 -1.97 -17.46 17.18
C GLN A 678 -3.01 -18.55 17.38
N ALA A 679 -3.66 -19.00 16.30
CA ALA A 679 -4.64 -20.08 16.35
C ALA A 679 -4.00 -21.40 16.80
N GLN A 680 -2.86 -21.80 16.20
CA GLN A 680 -2.14 -23.01 16.60
C GLN A 680 -1.60 -22.91 18.04
N GLY A 681 -1.05 -21.74 18.41
CA GLY A 681 -0.58 -21.45 19.77
C GLY A 681 -1.70 -21.54 20.81
N TYR A 682 -2.89 -21.03 20.48
CA TYR A 682 -4.08 -21.12 21.34
C TYR A 682 -4.50 -22.58 21.53
N ILE A 683 -4.63 -23.36 20.45
CA ILE A 683 -5.02 -24.78 20.51
C ILE A 683 -4.04 -25.58 21.38
N HIS A 684 -2.73 -25.38 21.18
CA HIS A 684 -1.71 -26.05 21.98
C HIS A 684 -1.78 -25.65 23.46
N ALA A 685 -1.89 -24.36 23.76
CA ALA A 685 -1.98 -23.87 25.13
C ALA A 685 -3.28 -24.33 25.82
N TYR A 686 -4.39 -24.41 25.08
CA TYR A 686 -5.68 -24.88 25.57
C TYR A 686 -5.58 -26.34 25.97
N ARG A 687 -5.02 -27.20 25.10
CA ARG A 687 -4.77 -28.61 25.40
C ARG A 687 -3.88 -28.78 26.63
N ALA A 688 -2.82 -27.99 26.75
CA ALA A 688 -1.92 -28.07 27.90
C ALA A 688 -2.66 -27.72 29.21
N ALA A 689 -3.52 -26.69 29.20
CA ALA A 689 -4.27 -26.26 30.37
C ALA A 689 -5.45 -27.18 30.72
N THR A 690 -6.36 -27.43 29.78
CA THR A 690 -7.63 -28.13 30.03
C THR A 690 -7.56 -29.64 29.78
N GLY A 691 -6.61 -30.10 28.96
CA GLY A 691 -6.48 -31.50 28.54
C GLY A 691 -7.31 -31.86 27.31
N VAL A 692 -8.16 -30.95 26.81
CA VAL A 692 -8.99 -31.17 25.61
C VAL A 692 -8.20 -30.75 24.36
N ASP A 693 -8.13 -31.65 23.37
CA ASP A 693 -7.44 -31.39 22.11
C ASP A 693 -8.43 -30.93 21.04
N LEU A 694 -8.33 -29.66 20.63
CA LEU A 694 -9.19 -29.05 19.60
C LEU A 694 -8.73 -29.36 18.16
N SER A 695 -7.57 -30.03 17.99
CA SER A 695 -7.00 -30.34 16.67
C SER A 695 -7.54 -31.63 16.03
N VAL A 696 -8.34 -32.40 16.77
CA VAL A 696 -8.83 -33.72 16.37
C VAL A 696 -10.13 -33.57 15.58
N ASP A 697 -10.21 -34.18 14.38
CA ASP A 697 -11.39 -34.07 13.51
C ASP A 697 -12.64 -34.77 14.08
N SER A 698 -12.45 -35.79 14.93
CA SER A 698 -13.50 -36.43 15.73
C SER A 698 -13.67 -35.71 17.06
N GLY A 699 -14.20 -34.49 16.98
CA GLY A 699 -14.52 -33.70 18.17
C GLY A 699 -15.47 -34.46 19.09
N ASN A 700 -15.21 -34.45 20.39
CA ASN A 700 -16.19 -34.85 21.40
C ASN A 700 -17.04 -33.61 21.69
N PRO A 701 -18.27 -33.48 21.14
CA PRO A 701 -19.02 -32.23 21.25
C PRO A 701 -19.32 -31.87 22.72
N ALA A 702 -19.48 -32.88 23.57
CA ALA A 702 -19.67 -32.69 25.00
C ALA A 702 -18.42 -32.12 25.69
N GLY A 703 -17.22 -32.53 25.28
CA GLY A 703 -15.96 -32.01 25.79
C GLY A 703 -15.69 -30.58 25.33
N GLU A 704 -15.98 -30.27 24.06
CA GLU A 704 -15.78 -28.95 23.46
C GLU A 704 -16.76 -27.90 24.01
N ALA A 705 -17.98 -28.29 24.35
CA ALA A 705 -18.97 -27.41 24.98
C ALA A 705 -18.79 -27.28 26.51
N THR A 706 -17.89 -28.06 27.12
CA THR A 706 -17.65 -27.99 28.57
C THR A 706 -16.87 -26.74 28.93
N LEU A 707 -17.35 -26.00 29.93
CA LEU A 707 -16.70 -24.79 30.42
C LEU A 707 -15.24 -25.05 30.84
N PRO A 708 -14.27 -24.18 30.48
CA PRO A 708 -12.87 -24.37 30.82
C PRO A 708 -12.63 -24.48 32.33
N SER A 709 -13.32 -23.67 33.15
CA SER A 709 -13.24 -23.72 34.61
C SER A 709 -13.61 -25.10 35.18
N VAL A 710 -14.59 -25.78 34.60
CA VAL A 710 -15.00 -27.13 35.01
C VAL A 710 -13.91 -28.14 34.69
N LEU A 711 -13.30 -28.04 33.50
CA LEU A 711 -12.18 -28.90 33.09
C LEU A 711 -10.96 -28.69 34.00
N LEU A 712 -10.63 -27.44 34.31
CA LEU A 712 -9.55 -27.10 35.23
C LEU A 712 -9.80 -27.63 36.64
N ARG A 713 -11.02 -27.53 37.16
CA ARG A 713 -11.40 -28.12 38.45
C ARG A 713 -11.29 -29.63 38.45
N GLN A 714 -11.76 -30.30 37.39
CA GLN A 714 -11.64 -31.75 37.28
C GLN A 714 -10.18 -32.20 37.29
N ARG A 715 -9.32 -31.47 36.57
CA ARG A 715 -7.88 -31.73 36.54
C ARG A 715 -7.21 -31.50 37.88
N LEU A 716 -7.55 -30.40 38.57
CA LEU A 716 -7.06 -30.13 39.92
C LEU A 716 -7.46 -31.26 40.89
N ALA A 717 -8.72 -31.71 40.83
CA ALA A 717 -9.20 -32.81 41.65
C ALA A 717 -8.52 -34.15 41.31
N GLN A 718 -8.17 -34.39 40.05
CA GLN A 718 -7.37 -35.56 39.65
C GLN A 718 -5.95 -35.48 40.18
N GLN A 719 -5.30 -34.31 40.08
CA GLN A 719 -3.95 -34.07 40.62
C GLN A 719 -3.90 -34.31 42.13
N GLN A 720 -4.89 -33.82 42.87
CA GLN A 720 -5.01 -34.04 44.32
C GLN A 720 -5.32 -35.49 44.71
N ARG A 721 -5.84 -36.31 43.80
CA ARG A 721 -6.03 -37.76 44.03
C ARG A 721 -4.77 -38.56 43.72
N SER A 722 -3.91 -38.06 42.84
CA SER A 722 -2.67 -38.71 42.44
C SER A 722 -1.46 -38.35 43.30
N ALA A 723 -1.51 -37.20 43.98
CA ALA A 723 -0.55 -36.76 44.98
C ALA A 723 -0.90 -37.37 46.35
#